data_AF-A0A7C8N0X5-F1
#
_entry.id   AF-A0A7C8N0X5-F1
#
_cell.length_a   1.000
_cell.length_b   1.000
_cell.length_c   1.000
_cell.angle_alpha   90.00
_cell.angle_beta   90.00
_cell.angle_gamma   90.00
#
_symmetry.space_group_name_H-M   'P 1'
#
loop_
_entity.id
_entity.type
_entity.pdbx_description
1 polymer ?
#
loop_
_entity_poly.entity_id
_entity_poly.type
_entity_poly.pdbx_seq_one_letter_code
_entity_poly.pdbx_strand_id
1 'polypeptide(L)'
;MATESFPAFPSFDATHRPSVPDVTSTSSAPTMVGTPENARTQKGDHSDPSIDVTFSPKSAPNITQMSSSGAVRHRNTRSNTFRTLEEFEDFERRPFWRPGAEPGIDPKKPDGGRDMIPDLHAECQITVVDFSREDLKIHELNNAELIEFVRQPQPSWVQCRWINVNGLSWDVIQALGKYKDLHRLAIEDIMNTRNRTKADWYPGHAFLILTCLKLVRIIDDDSDSDDEKDFEETTDEGVLLNAGKRLKRWIFGKKVERPTTANVLEKGVGSSTTNSLMHEPAGVSDLFNPNTLRTLQQYHAAPNAARTEYMEKHSALATKGLAVSAEQVAMFITSDNTVIAFFEQSADNVEEPILARLQSPTTILRKSCDASMVAQAIIDAIIDMAILVGRSYSDIVGDLELDVLTHPNIKHTKSLYIIISEINKLFSFVNPIQALISSLRDHKTKLSQEAVSRELQNPLGGCNHHTDFFDLYDHCVLITENLTQIKETANHMIDLIFNTIATYQNESMKQLTIVTIIFLPLTFITGYFGQNFGIFPEATNNNSTYFWKIAIPVVVGTLIVLMRDIIYESCVTFYQRRRIIGIRKRKKSIDKARRREAPRDSEEDATRGQSIPTQSSRSWPSKLREVLLFVWALLATAAVLVLAVWVSHKQQTSFNKPSDKRNLIFMVSDGMGPASLSLTRSFRQHVEGLEYGDTLTLDKHFWGTSRTRSSSSLVTDSAAGATAFSCGRKSYNGAISMLPGYTPCGTVLEAAKKAGYTTGLVVTTDITDATPACFASHVNYRMQQDEIALQEIGQGPLDRVVDLMLGGGRCHFLPNTTDGGCRQDDIDVIELAQKEFGWNYIGDRPAFDEFWEGKKEIPLPMLGLFAPTDIPFELDRRNMNDQYPSLSEMAKTALRALEKATENSDKGFFLMIEGSRIDHAGHGNDPSAQVREVLEYDKTFQAVLDFLDESKTEGVLVATSDHETGGLAVARQINAAYPQYLWYPQVLANATASSEHLARLLWEHIAKSDESTEKLKNYINEELVIPGLGISDATDDELAALALNPELAQPTFAEMISVRAQIGWSTHGHSAVDVNIYSSGGPGTDALRGNVENTDVGEFLREYLNVDVDAVTKELNEKMGSARAESALNEAGIDELDHWASHEAMEYRRIAGSL
;
A
#
# COMPACT_ATOMS: atom_id res chain seq x y z
N MET A 1 -2.36 36.27 49.05
CA MET A 1 -2.66 37.57 49.69
C MET A 1 -1.69 38.61 49.13
N ALA A 2 -2.18 39.82 48.88
CA ALA A 2 -1.44 41.07 48.60
C ALA A 2 -0.42 41.11 47.43
N THR A 3 -0.47 42.23 46.71
CA THR A 3 0.27 42.58 45.49
C THR A 3 1.41 43.56 45.77
N GLU A 4 2.48 43.56 44.96
CA GLU A 4 3.26 44.78 44.63
C GLU A 4 4.05 44.62 43.31
N SER A 5 4.74 45.67 42.84
CA SER A 5 4.74 46.04 41.40
C SER A 5 6.08 46.46 40.75
N PHE A 6 6.30 46.08 39.48
CA PHE A 6 7.18 46.70 38.44
C PHE A 6 8.72 46.76 38.74
N PRO A 7 9.65 46.84 37.74
CA PRO A 7 9.59 47.63 36.50
C PRO A 7 10.07 46.91 35.21
N ALA A 8 10.25 47.66 34.12
CA ALA A 8 10.64 47.20 32.78
C ALA A 8 11.91 47.89 32.22
N PHE A 9 12.43 47.37 31.10
CA PHE A 9 13.50 47.91 30.21
C PHE A 9 14.95 47.78 30.72
N PRO A 10 15.98 47.70 29.82
CA PRO A 10 15.99 48.22 28.44
C PRO A 10 16.41 47.28 27.29
N SER A 11 16.05 47.73 26.08
CA SER A 11 16.65 47.33 24.81
C SER A 11 18.11 47.80 24.71
N PHE A 12 19.00 46.95 24.17
CA PHE A 12 20.33 47.37 23.74
C PHE A 12 20.45 47.33 22.22
N ASP A 13 20.67 48.51 21.65
CA ASP A 13 21.14 48.74 20.29
C ASP A 13 22.65 49.04 20.40
N ALA A 14 23.50 48.33 19.65
CA ALA A 14 24.87 48.76 19.32
C ALA A 14 25.64 47.70 18.51
N THR A 15 25.97 48.11 17.30
CA THR A 15 27.19 47.72 16.57
C THR A 15 28.43 47.58 17.45
N HIS A 16 29.14 46.44 17.40
CA HIS A 16 30.60 46.41 17.56
C HIS A 16 31.25 45.18 16.91
N ARG A 17 32.10 45.41 15.90
CA ARG A 17 33.18 44.48 15.54
C ARG A 17 34.32 44.63 16.55
N PRO A 18 34.93 43.52 16.99
CA PRO A 18 36.33 43.48 17.40
C PRO A 18 37.17 42.84 16.28
N SER A 19 38.10 43.60 15.72
CA SER A 19 39.24 43.10 14.94
C SER A 19 40.41 42.71 15.84
N VAL A 20 41.35 41.87 15.35
CA VAL A 20 42.81 41.74 15.68
C VAL A 20 43.23 40.25 15.68
N PRO A 21 44.46 39.86 15.24
CA PRO A 21 45.48 40.56 14.44
C PRO A 21 45.78 39.90 13.07
N ASP A 22 46.47 40.67 12.23
CA ASP A 22 47.35 40.18 11.14
C ASP A 22 48.82 40.28 11.64
N VAL A 23 49.73 39.39 11.22
CA VAL A 23 51.22 39.55 11.21
C VAL A 23 51.96 38.28 10.71
N THR A 24 52.33 38.32 9.42
CA THR A 24 53.63 37.92 8.80
C THR A 24 54.30 36.53 9.01
N SER A 25 54.37 35.77 7.91
CA SER A 25 55.57 35.16 7.28
C SER A 25 56.70 34.48 8.10
N THR A 26 57.11 33.25 7.71
CA THR A 26 58.29 32.99 6.83
C THR A 26 58.67 31.50 6.72
N SER A 27 59.06 31.06 5.50
CA SER A 27 59.91 29.88 5.21
C SER A 27 59.35 28.48 5.56
N SER A 28 59.80 27.35 4.97
CA SER A 28 60.80 27.08 3.92
C SER A 28 60.48 25.74 3.22
N ALA A 29 60.79 25.61 1.92
CA ALA A 29 60.93 24.31 1.27
C ALA A 29 62.28 23.65 1.62
N PRO A 30 62.45 22.34 1.38
CA PRO A 30 63.27 21.98 0.23
C PRO A 30 62.82 20.76 -0.62
N THR A 31 63.36 20.78 -1.84
CA THR A 31 63.12 19.99 -3.06
C THR A 31 63.94 18.67 -3.17
N MET A 32 63.69 17.89 -4.25
CA MET A 32 64.48 16.79 -4.88
C MET A 32 64.30 15.39 -4.23
N VAL A 33 64.36 14.20 -4.90
CA VAL A 33 64.65 13.71 -6.29
C VAL A 33 63.64 12.56 -6.59
N GLY A 34 63.24 12.14 -7.81
CA GLY A 34 63.45 12.58 -9.20
C GLY A 34 62.95 11.53 -10.23
N THR A 35 63.08 11.84 -11.53
CA THR A 35 62.70 10.98 -12.69
C THR A 35 63.93 10.37 -13.38
N PRO A 36 63.76 9.34 -14.24
CA PRO A 36 63.76 9.56 -15.72
C PRO A 36 62.72 8.64 -16.44
N GLU A 37 62.43 8.66 -17.76
CA GLU A 37 63.23 8.93 -18.98
C GLU A 37 62.41 9.52 -20.17
N ASN A 38 63.11 10.28 -21.04
CA ASN A 38 63.05 10.39 -22.53
C ASN A 38 61.69 10.58 -23.31
N ALA A 39 61.61 11.32 -24.43
CA ALA A 39 62.41 12.41 -25.01
C ALA A 39 61.69 13.05 -26.24
N ARG A 40 61.84 14.39 -26.45
CA ARG A 40 61.93 15.20 -27.72
C ARG A 40 61.20 14.75 -29.01
N THR A 41 60.66 15.59 -29.91
CA THR A 41 60.79 17.04 -30.29
C THR A 41 59.57 17.39 -31.20
N GLN A 42 59.20 18.62 -31.62
CA GLN A 42 59.97 19.76 -32.16
C GLN A 42 59.08 21.04 -32.29
N LYS A 43 59.72 22.21 -32.46
CA LYS A 43 59.24 23.56 -32.87
C LYS A 43 57.97 23.56 -33.76
N GLY A 44 57.07 24.55 -33.80
CA GLY A 44 57.17 26.01 -33.54
C GLY A 44 56.08 26.73 -34.40
N ASP A 45 55.96 28.06 -34.52
CA ASP A 45 56.59 29.23 -33.87
C ASP A 45 55.67 30.48 -34.05
N HIS A 46 55.76 31.47 -33.15
CA HIS A 46 55.39 32.91 -33.20
C HIS A 46 54.39 33.52 -34.22
N SER A 47 53.41 34.33 -33.74
CA SER A 47 53.53 35.82 -33.73
C SER A 47 52.31 36.56 -33.14
N ASP A 48 52.53 37.27 -32.03
CA ASP A 48 51.78 38.45 -31.54
C ASP A 48 52.16 39.68 -32.45
N PRO A 49 51.57 40.92 -32.39
CA PRO A 49 51.07 41.56 -31.17
C PRO A 49 49.95 42.65 -31.23
N SER A 50 49.53 43.08 -30.02
CA SER A 50 49.38 44.50 -29.57
C SER A 50 48.09 45.35 -29.82
N ILE A 51 47.55 45.89 -28.69
CA ILE A 51 47.41 47.35 -28.34
C ILE A 51 46.36 48.19 -29.13
N ASP A 52 45.46 49.04 -28.58
CA ASP A 52 45.22 49.52 -27.20
C ASP A 52 43.86 50.26 -26.99
N VAL A 53 43.48 50.48 -25.72
CA VAL A 53 42.91 51.72 -25.12
C VAL A 53 41.56 52.36 -25.61
N THR A 54 40.49 52.05 -24.85
CA THR A 54 39.57 52.99 -24.11
C THR A 54 38.32 53.69 -24.69
N PHE A 55 37.41 53.96 -23.72
CA PHE A 55 36.42 55.04 -23.57
C PHE A 55 35.05 54.98 -24.28
N SER A 56 34.04 54.62 -23.47
CA SER A 56 32.61 54.99 -23.60
C SER A 56 32.43 56.51 -23.74
N PRO A 57 31.34 57.04 -24.36
CA PRO A 57 30.06 57.13 -23.64
C PRO A 57 28.73 57.16 -24.46
N LYS A 58 27.62 56.95 -23.72
CA LYS A 58 26.25 57.54 -23.90
C LYS A 58 25.31 57.09 -25.06
N SER A 59 24.27 56.36 -24.63
CA SER A 59 22.82 56.57 -24.89
C SER A 59 22.20 56.52 -26.30
N ALA A 60 21.53 55.39 -26.58
CA ALA A 60 20.16 55.25 -27.14
C ALA A 60 19.82 55.75 -28.59
N PRO A 61 18.71 55.29 -29.22
CA PRO A 61 17.85 54.11 -28.97
C PRO A 61 17.58 53.23 -30.24
N ASN A 62 16.81 52.14 -30.05
CA ASN A 62 15.89 51.45 -30.98
C ASN A 62 16.13 51.43 -32.51
N ILE A 63 16.10 50.23 -33.11
CA ILE A 63 14.99 49.80 -34.00
C ILE A 63 15.13 48.31 -34.43
N THR A 64 14.10 47.55 -34.07
CA THR A 64 13.39 46.46 -34.79
C THR A 64 14.11 45.45 -35.70
N GLN A 65 13.73 44.18 -35.49
CA GLN A 65 14.07 42.99 -36.26
C GLN A 65 13.77 43.08 -37.78
N MET A 66 14.49 42.29 -38.59
CA MET A 66 13.85 41.34 -39.50
C MET A 66 14.70 40.08 -39.72
N SER A 67 14.00 38.99 -40.04
CA SER A 67 14.46 37.60 -40.21
C SER A 67 15.67 37.37 -41.12
N SER A 68 16.42 36.30 -40.86
CA SER A 68 16.99 35.49 -41.95
C SER A 68 16.87 33.99 -41.67
N SER A 69 16.41 33.25 -42.68
CA SER A 69 16.37 31.79 -42.73
C SER A 69 17.71 31.25 -43.24
N GLY A 70 18.16 30.12 -42.72
CA GLY A 70 19.45 29.53 -43.13
C GLY A 70 19.64 28.09 -42.65
N ALA A 71 19.12 27.12 -43.41
CA ALA A 71 19.32 25.71 -43.10
C ALA A 71 20.73 25.24 -43.49
N VAL A 72 21.46 24.62 -42.54
CA VAL A 72 22.68 23.84 -42.82
C VAL A 72 22.64 22.53 -42.04
N ARG A 73 22.60 21.40 -42.77
CA ARG A 73 22.81 20.06 -42.19
C ARG A 73 24.32 19.79 -42.11
N HIS A 74 24.83 19.39 -40.95
CA HIS A 74 26.08 18.63 -40.85
C HIS A 74 25.95 17.45 -39.87
N ARG A 75 26.86 16.48 -40.04
CA ARG A 75 26.69 15.07 -39.64
C ARG A 75 27.43 14.76 -38.32
N ASN A 76 26.85 13.88 -37.50
CA ASN A 76 27.40 13.47 -36.19
C ASN A 76 28.84 12.95 -36.22
N THR A 77 29.65 13.40 -35.25
CA THR A 77 30.76 12.66 -34.64
C THR A 77 30.66 12.77 -33.11
N ARG A 78 30.88 11.65 -32.39
CA ARG A 78 30.61 11.53 -30.95
C ARG A 78 31.66 12.18 -30.05
N SER A 79 31.22 12.83 -28.99
CA SER A 79 31.84 12.79 -27.65
C SER A 79 30.80 13.20 -26.59
N ASN A 80 30.95 12.71 -25.35
CA ASN A 80 29.95 12.92 -24.29
C ASN A 80 29.86 14.38 -23.85
N THR A 81 28.64 14.92 -23.83
CA THR A 81 28.27 16.08 -23.00
C THR A 81 26.78 15.95 -22.71
N PHE A 82 26.36 16.27 -21.48
CA PHE A 82 24.93 16.29 -21.14
C PHE A 82 24.19 17.21 -22.12
N ARG A 83 23.20 16.68 -22.83
CA ARG A 83 22.22 17.53 -23.50
C ARG A 83 21.28 18.07 -22.43
N THR A 84 21.28 19.38 -22.25
CA THR A 84 20.10 20.08 -21.73
C THR A 84 18.91 19.68 -22.59
N LEU A 85 17.76 19.37 -21.99
CA LEU A 85 16.53 19.19 -22.76
C LEU A 85 16.23 20.49 -23.50
N GLU A 86 16.38 20.48 -24.82
CA GLU A 86 15.89 21.55 -25.70
C GLU A 86 14.34 21.58 -25.70
N GLU A 87 13.69 20.51 -25.23
CA GLU A 87 12.24 20.36 -25.04
C GLU A 87 11.77 20.87 -23.65
N PHE A 88 12.44 21.86 -23.06
CA PHE A 88 11.94 22.52 -21.84
C PHE A 88 10.67 23.37 -22.11
N GLU A 89 10.46 23.80 -23.37
CA GLU A 89 9.27 24.58 -23.78
C GLU A 89 7.95 23.79 -23.65
N ASP A 90 7.97 22.45 -23.81
CA ASP A 90 6.78 21.61 -23.67
C ASP A 90 6.35 21.37 -22.21
N PHE A 91 7.26 21.60 -21.24
CA PHE A 91 6.97 21.46 -19.81
C PHE A 91 6.31 22.72 -19.21
N GLU A 92 6.62 23.92 -19.71
CA GLU A 92 6.14 25.18 -19.15
C GLU A 92 4.96 25.78 -19.92
N ARG A 93 3.76 25.21 -19.73
CA ARG A 93 2.49 25.86 -20.10
C ARG A 93 2.13 27.07 -19.19
N ARG A 94 3.12 27.82 -18.70
CA ARG A 94 2.92 29.14 -18.09
C ARG A 94 3.18 30.19 -19.19
N PRO A 95 2.15 30.68 -19.89
CA PRO A 95 2.35 31.58 -21.01
C PRO A 95 3.15 32.82 -20.57
N PHE A 96 4.25 33.07 -21.26
CA PHE A 96 5.17 34.20 -21.05
C PHE A 96 5.89 34.25 -19.70
N TRP A 97 5.96 33.14 -18.94
CA TRP A 97 6.90 33.02 -17.82
C TRP A 97 8.33 32.81 -18.34
N ARG A 98 9.31 33.35 -17.63
CA ARG A 98 10.75 33.12 -17.88
C ARG A 98 11.44 32.89 -16.53
N PRO A 99 12.38 31.94 -16.43
CA PRO A 99 13.21 31.80 -15.24
C PRO A 99 13.87 33.14 -14.85
N GLY A 100 13.57 33.62 -13.64
CA GLY A 100 14.08 34.91 -13.13
C GLY A 100 13.18 36.14 -13.36
N ALA A 101 11.99 35.99 -13.95
CA ALA A 101 11.00 37.07 -13.99
C ALA A 101 10.41 37.38 -12.60
N GLU A 102 10.03 38.64 -12.33
CA GLU A 102 9.35 39.00 -11.08
C GLU A 102 7.97 38.31 -10.98
N PRO A 103 7.63 37.69 -9.84
CA PRO A 103 6.34 37.04 -9.66
C PRO A 103 5.22 38.04 -9.41
N GLY A 104 4.03 37.71 -9.90
CA GLY A 104 2.81 38.50 -9.85
C GLY A 104 2.47 39.21 -11.17
N ILE A 105 1.24 39.73 -11.21
CA ILE A 105 0.72 40.64 -12.23
C ILE A 105 0.17 41.88 -11.51
N ASP A 106 0.68 43.07 -11.85
CA ASP A 106 0.32 44.34 -11.21
C ASP A 106 -0.88 44.98 -11.93
N PRO A 107 -2.08 45.03 -11.32
CA PRO A 107 -3.27 45.58 -11.97
C PRO A 107 -3.13 47.08 -12.23
N LYS A 108 -2.24 47.81 -11.54
CA LYS A 108 -2.06 49.25 -11.72
C LYS A 108 -1.39 49.60 -13.05
N LYS A 109 -0.74 48.63 -13.71
CA LYS A 109 -0.12 48.76 -15.04
C LYS A 109 -1.07 48.24 -16.13
N PRO A 110 -1.14 48.89 -17.32
CA PRO A 110 -1.97 48.41 -18.42
C PRO A 110 -1.59 46.97 -18.83
N ASP A 111 -0.30 46.71 -18.96
CA ASP A 111 0.29 45.44 -19.42
C ASP A 111 0.64 44.49 -18.26
N GLY A 112 0.08 44.71 -17.07
CA GLY A 112 0.32 43.86 -15.89
C GLY A 112 1.76 43.84 -15.36
N GLY A 113 2.69 44.53 -16.03
CA GLY A 113 4.13 44.49 -15.79
C GLY A 113 4.89 43.43 -16.60
N ARG A 114 4.33 42.86 -17.68
CA ARG A 114 4.99 41.86 -18.55
C ARG A 114 5.09 42.32 -20.00
N ASP A 115 6.05 41.75 -20.76
CA ASP A 115 6.28 42.06 -22.18
C ASP A 115 5.09 41.66 -23.09
N MET A 116 4.31 40.65 -22.69
CA MET A 116 3.01 40.27 -23.24
C MET A 116 2.12 39.75 -22.10
N ILE A 117 0.85 40.17 -22.06
CA ILE A 117 -0.21 39.47 -21.33
C ILE A 117 -0.80 38.41 -22.28
N PRO A 118 -1.22 37.22 -21.80
CA PRO A 118 -2.18 36.40 -22.53
C PRO A 118 -3.41 37.22 -22.98
N ASP A 119 -3.82 37.07 -24.23
CA ASP A 119 -4.95 37.79 -24.82
C ASP A 119 -6.29 37.21 -24.32
N LEU A 120 -6.51 37.33 -23.00
CA LEU A 120 -7.64 36.78 -22.27
C LEU A 120 -8.80 37.77 -22.35
N HIS A 121 -9.46 37.76 -23.50
CA HIS A 121 -10.67 38.53 -23.77
C HIS A 121 -11.86 37.58 -23.94
N ALA A 122 -12.76 37.63 -22.96
CA ALA A 122 -14.03 36.92 -22.95
C ALA A 122 -15.16 37.90 -22.59
N GLU A 123 -16.35 37.66 -23.13
CA GLU A 123 -17.55 38.35 -22.65
C GLU A 123 -17.94 37.73 -21.32
N CYS A 124 -17.85 38.51 -20.24
CA CYS A 124 -18.15 38.09 -18.89
C CYS A 124 -19.60 38.44 -18.53
N GLN A 125 -20.35 37.48 -18.00
CA GLN A 125 -21.62 37.73 -17.32
C GLN A 125 -21.31 38.00 -15.84
N ILE A 126 -21.75 39.15 -15.32
CA ILE A 126 -21.33 39.63 -14.00
C ILE A 126 -22.55 39.99 -13.16
N THR A 127 -22.79 39.24 -12.10
CA THR A 127 -23.85 39.56 -11.13
C THR A 127 -23.26 40.24 -9.90
N VAL A 128 -23.71 41.46 -9.61
CA VAL A 128 -23.41 42.15 -8.34
C VAL A 128 -24.65 42.14 -7.45
N VAL A 129 -24.54 41.49 -6.30
CA VAL A 129 -25.59 41.38 -5.29
C VAL A 129 -25.22 42.26 -4.10
N ASP A 130 -25.88 43.41 -4.02
CA ASP A 130 -25.81 44.32 -2.88
C ASP A 130 -26.91 43.97 -1.88
N PHE A 131 -26.55 43.71 -0.62
CA PHE A 131 -27.53 43.39 0.40
C PHE A 131 -27.26 43.94 1.80
N SER A 132 -28.38 44.10 2.51
CA SER A 132 -28.47 44.27 3.96
C SER A 132 -29.55 43.34 4.51
N ARG A 133 -29.79 43.38 5.81
CA ARG A 133 -30.88 42.63 6.44
C ARG A 133 -32.27 43.01 5.88
N GLU A 134 -32.42 44.23 5.37
CA GLU A 134 -33.71 44.81 4.96
C GLU A 134 -33.86 44.93 3.44
N ASP A 135 -32.80 45.25 2.69
CA ASP A 135 -32.87 45.57 1.25
C ASP A 135 -31.95 44.69 0.38
N LEU A 136 -32.41 44.30 -0.80
CA LEU A 136 -31.71 43.43 -1.75
C LEU A 136 -31.71 44.08 -3.11
N LYS A 137 -30.53 44.25 -3.70
CA LYS A 137 -30.41 44.72 -5.07
C LYS A 137 -29.46 43.84 -5.86
N ILE A 138 -30.00 43.18 -6.87
CA ILE A 138 -29.27 42.38 -7.84
C ILE A 138 -29.04 43.26 -9.07
N HIS A 139 -27.81 43.24 -9.58
CA HIS A 139 -27.35 43.95 -10.75
C HIS A 139 -26.70 42.94 -11.71
N GLU A 140 -27.32 42.66 -12.85
CA GLU A 140 -26.68 41.97 -13.96
C GLU A 140 -25.93 43.01 -14.80
N LEU A 141 -24.64 42.78 -15.07
CA LEU A 141 -23.72 43.71 -15.74
C LEU A 141 -22.85 42.95 -16.76
N ASN A 142 -22.46 43.63 -17.84
CA ASN A 142 -21.36 43.20 -18.72
C ASN A 142 -20.00 43.82 -18.30
N ASN A 143 -18.91 43.46 -18.99
CA ASN A 143 -17.55 43.96 -18.72
C ASN A 143 -17.47 45.49 -18.59
N ALA A 144 -18.11 46.22 -19.53
CA ALA A 144 -18.03 47.69 -19.58
C ALA A 144 -18.89 48.33 -18.47
N GLU A 145 -20.08 47.79 -18.21
CA GLU A 145 -20.99 48.24 -17.17
C GLU A 145 -20.40 48.03 -15.77
N LEU A 146 -19.68 46.92 -15.51
CA LEU A 146 -18.95 46.74 -14.26
C LEU A 146 -17.89 47.85 -14.07
N ILE A 147 -17.13 48.19 -15.11
CA ILE A 147 -16.10 49.22 -15.04
C ILE A 147 -16.70 50.60 -14.71
N GLU A 148 -17.94 50.88 -15.15
CA GLU A 148 -18.67 52.09 -14.76
C GLU A 148 -19.25 51.99 -13.34
N PHE A 149 -19.89 50.88 -12.99
CA PHE A 149 -20.48 50.62 -11.68
C PHE A 149 -19.44 50.75 -10.56
N VAL A 150 -18.26 50.16 -10.75
CA VAL A 150 -17.15 50.15 -9.78
C VAL A 150 -16.53 51.53 -9.53
N ARG A 151 -16.75 52.52 -10.43
CA ARG A 151 -16.36 53.92 -10.20
C ARG A 151 -17.31 54.66 -9.28
N GLN A 152 -18.53 54.15 -9.07
CA GLN A 152 -19.51 54.76 -8.17
C GLN A 152 -19.24 54.31 -6.73
N PRO A 153 -19.34 55.21 -5.74
CA PRO A 153 -19.17 54.83 -4.33
C PRO A 153 -20.29 53.89 -3.89
N GLN A 154 -19.95 52.87 -3.11
CA GLN A 154 -20.92 51.90 -2.58
C GLN A 154 -21.97 52.62 -1.71
N PRO A 155 -23.28 52.37 -1.90
CA PRO A 155 -24.32 53.00 -1.10
C PRO A 155 -24.22 52.61 0.39
N SER A 156 -24.49 53.55 1.29
CA SER A 156 -24.31 53.37 2.74
C SER A 156 -25.25 52.36 3.41
N TRP A 157 -26.23 51.83 2.69
CA TRP A 157 -27.13 50.78 3.19
C TRP A 157 -26.58 49.36 2.94
N VAL A 158 -25.64 49.20 2.00
CA VAL A 158 -25.08 47.90 1.62
C VAL A 158 -24.13 47.42 2.71
N GLN A 159 -24.53 46.36 3.42
CA GLN A 159 -23.75 45.77 4.50
C GLN A 159 -22.79 44.70 3.96
N CYS A 160 -23.23 43.92 2.98
CA CYS A 160 -22.43 42.92 2.27
C CYS A 160 -22.63 43.07 0.77
N ARG A 161 -21.56 42.86 0.00
CA ARG A 161 -21.57 42.86 -1.47
C ARG A 161 -21.01 41.53 -1.97
N TRP A 162 -21.66 40.91 -2.93
CA TRP A 162 -21.12 39.75 -3.66
C TRP A 162 -21.03 40.09 -5.14
N ILE A 163 -19.85 39.90 -5.72
CA ILE A 163 -19.58 40.06 -7.14
C ILE A 163 -19.29 38.66 -7.69
N ASN A 164 -20.19 38.13 -8.50
CA ASN A 164 -20.01 36.88 -9.22
C ASN A 164 -19.61 37.18 -10.66
N VAL A 165 -18.51 36.60 -11.14
CA VAL A 165 -17.98 36.80 -12.49
C VAL A 165 -17.94 35.46 -13.20
N ASN A 166 -18.78 35.28 -14.22
CA ASN A 166 -18.75 34.13 -15.12
C ASN A 166 -17.91 34.48 -16.35
N GLY A 167 -16.84 33.74 -16.62
CA GLY A 167 -15.85 34.03 -17.65
C GLY A 167 -14.66 34.84 -17.14
N LEU A 168 -13.47 34.59 -17.70
CA LEU A 168 -12.22 35.28 -17.31
C LEU A 168 -11.80 36.26 -18.41
N SER A 169 -11.80 37.55 -18.10
CA SER A 169 -11.32 38.61 -19.00
C SER A 169 -10.42 39.61 -18.27
N TRP A 170 -9.32 40.03 -18.93
CA TRP A 170 -8.28 40.86 -18.30
C TRP A 170 -8.79 42.24 -17.88
N ASP A 171 -9.68 42.86 -18.65
CA ASP A 171 -10.30 44.15 -18.34
C ASP A 171 -11.10 44.13 -17.03
N VAL A 172 -11.89 43.08 -16.82
CA VAL A 172 -12.67 42.82 -15.59
C VAL A 172 -11.74 42.55 -14.40
N ILE A 173 -10.77 41.64 -14.57
CA ILE A 173 -9.79 41.29 -13.52
C ILE A 173 -8.97 42.51 -13.11
N GLN A 174 -8.52 43.33 -14.07
CA GLN A 174 -7.76 44.54 -13.80
C GLN A 174 -8.62 45.61 -13.10
N ALA A 175 -9.89 45.77 -13.49
CA ALA A 175 -10.80 46.73 -12.87
C ALA A 175 -11.09 46.39 -11.39
N LEU A 176 -11.43 45.13 -11.10
CA LEU A 176 -11.65 44.65 -9.74
C LEU A 176 -10.36 44.66 -8.91
N GLY A 177 -9.23 44.29 -9.54
CA GLY A 177 -7.89 44.37 -8.94
C GLY A 177 -7.49 45.78 -8.51
N LYS A 178 -7.79 46.80 -9.32
CA LYS A 178 -7.61 48.22 -8.95
C LYS A 178 -8.57 48.67 -7.85
N TYR A 179 -9.81 48.20 -7.88
CA TYR A 179 -10.88 48.63 -6.96
C TYR A 179 -10.68 48.16 -5.51
N LYS A 180 -10.28 46.89 -5.33
CA LYS A 180 -10.08 46.28 -4.00
C LYS A 180 -8.60 46.12 -3.60
N ASP A 181 -7.68 46.71 -4.38
CA ASP A 181 -6.22 46.56 -4.24
C ASP A 181 -5.77 45.09 -4.09
N LEU A 182 -6.24 44.24 -5.01
CA LEU A 182 -6.00 42.79 -4.95
C LEU A 182 -4.51 42.46 -5.18
N HIS A 183 -4.01 41.43 -4.48
CA HIS A 183 -2.58 41.16 -4.46
C HIS A 183 -2.07 40.60 -5.80
N ARG A 184 -0.90 41.09 -6.24
CA ARG A 184 -0.32 40.74 -7.55
C ARG A 184 -0.13 39.24 -7.81
N LEU A 185 0.17 38.45 -6.77
CA LEU A 185 0.31 36.99 -6.89
C LEU A 185 -1.04 36.32 -7.07
N ALA A 186 -2.08 36.77 -6.35
CA ALA A 186 -3.42 36.24 -6.50
C ALA A 186 -3.98 36.49 -7.91
N ILE A 187 -3.70 37.66 -8.48
CA ILE A 187 -4.08 38.00 -9.86
C ILE A 187 -3.33 37.12 -10.88
N GLU A 188 -2.04 36.85 -10.69
CA GLU A 188 -1.31 35.86 -11.51
C GLU A 188 -1.98 34.48 -11.45
N ASP A 189 -2.44 34.09 -10.27
CA ASP A 189 -3.03 32.78 -10.06
C ASP A 189 -4.46 32.61 -10.60
N ILE A 190 -5.23 33.71 -10.78
CA ILE A 190 -6.48 33.71 -11.56
C ILE A 190 -6.15 33.43 -13.04
N MET A 191 -5.14 34.13 -13.59
CA MET A 191 -4.76 34.03 -15.00
C MET A 191 -4.18 32.64 -15.35
N ASN A 192 -3.58 31.94 -14.38
CA ASN A 192 -3.15 30.55 -14.53
C ASN A 192 -4.26 29.58 -14.10
N THR A 193 -5.11 29.16 -15.04
CA THR A 193 -6.28 28.26 -14.81
C THR A 193 -5.92 26.80 -14.48
N ARG A 194 -4.67 26.51 -14.09
CA ARG A 194 -4.16 25.17 -13.74
C ARG A 194 -3.47 25.15 -12.38
N ASN A 195 -3.90 26.02 -11.47
CA ASN A 195 -3.40 26.02 -10.11
C ASN A 195 -4.03 24.92 -9.26
N ARG A 196 -3.29 24.51 -8.23
CA ARG A 196 -3.80 23.64 -7.16
C ARG A 196 -4.73 24.43 -6.24
N THR A 197 -5.71 23.76 -5.66
CA THR A 197 -6.53 24.28 -4.56
C THR A 197 -5.64 24.80 -3.42
N LYS A 198 -5.88 26.01 -2.94
CA LYS A 198 -5.10 26.66 -1.86
C LYS A 198 -5.85 27.85 -1.24
N ALA A 199 -5.45 28.23 -0.02
CA ALA A 199 -5.81 29.49 0.61
C ALA A 199 -4.54 30.30 0.90
N ASP A 200 -4.53 31.58 0.52
CA ASP A 200 -3.49 32.55 0.84
C ASP A 200 -4.10 33.76 1.57
N TRP A 201 -3.42 34.30 2.57
CA TRP A 201 -3.88 35.47 3.32
C TRP A 201 -3.04 36.70 2.99
N TYR A 202 -3.72 37.78 2.58
CA TYR A 202 -3.12 39.09 2.31
C TYR A 202 -3.71 40.15 3.25
N PRO A 203 -3.01 41.27 3.52
CA PRO A 203 -3.43 42.26 4.52
C PRO A 203 -4.82 42.88 4.32
N GLY A 204 -5.37 42.84 3.10
CA GLY A 204 -6.72 43.36 2.78
C GLY A 204 -7.74 42.31 2.33
N HIS A 205 -7.35 41.05 2.14
CA HIS A 205 -8.23 39.98 1.65
C HIS A 205 -7.65 38.58 1.88
N ALA A 206 -8.51 37.60 2.13
CA ALA A 206 -8.18 36.19 1.91
C ALA A 206 -8.43 35.83 0.44
N PHE A 207 -7.57 35.01 -0.14
CA PHE A 207 -7.65 34.52 -1.51
C PHE A 207 -7.73 32.99 -1.50
N LEU A 208 -8.74 32.43 -2.17
CA LEU A 208 -9.00 31.00 -2.24
C LEU A 208 -8.99 30.57 -3.71
N ILE A 209 -8.40 29.42 -3.97
CA ILE A 209 -8.53 28.69 -5.24
C ILE A 209 -9.09 27.32 -4.90
N LEU A 210 -10.10 26.87 -5.63
CA LEU A 210 -10.62 25.51 -5.59
C LEU A 210 -11.02 25.03 -6.99
N THR A 211 -11.20 23.73 -7.14
CA THR A 211 -11.63 23.10 -8.39
C THR A 211 -13.10 22.72 -8.33
N CYS A 212 -13.90 23.21 -9.27
CA CYS A 212 -15.29 22.80 -9.42
C CYS A 212 -15.39 21.62 -10.41
N LEU A 213 -16.16 20.60 -10.03
CA LEU A 213 -16.45 19.43 -10.86
C LEU A 213 -17.90 19.49 -11.34
N LYS A 214 -18.12 19.55 -12.66
CA LYS A 214 -19.45 19.64 -13.28
C LYS A 214 -19.70 18.44 -14.19
N LEU A 215 -20.89 17.87 -14.07
CA LEU A 215 -21.38 16.86 -15.02
C LEU A 215 -21.94 17.57 -16.27
N VAL A 216 -21.42 17.23 -17.44
CA VAL A 216 -21.77 17.82 -18.74
C VAL A 216 -22.28 16.72 -19.67
N ARG A 217 -23.19 17.07 -20.60
CA ARG A 217 -23.70 16.14 -21.61
C ARG A 217 -22.86 16.20 -22.87
N ILE A 218 -22.55 15.04 -23.43
CA ILE A 218 -21.95 14.93 -24.77
C ILE A 218 -23.10 15.01 -25.77
N ILE A 219 -23.04 15.95 -26.71
CA ILE A 219 -23.96 16.02 -27.84
C ILE A 219 -23.15 15.63 -29.08
N ASP A 220 -23.48 14.49 -29.67
CA ASP A 220 -22.96 14.14 -30.99
C ASP A 220 -23.73 14.98 -32.02
N ASP A 221 -23.03 15.80 -32.82
CA ASP A 221 -23.61 16.73 -33.81
C ASP A 221 -24.30 16.03 -35.01
N ASP A 222 -24.30 14.69 -35.06
CA ASP A 222 -24.96 13.88 -36.07
C ASP A 222 -26.47 13.78 -35.82
N SER A 223 -27.16 14.91 -36.00
CA SER A 223 -28.61 14.97 -36.20
C SER A 223 -29.01 14.49 -37.60
N ASP A 224 -28.71 13.23 -37.93
CA ASP A 224 -29.36 12.54 -39.06
C ASP A 224 -29.28 11.01 -38.95
N SER A 225 -30.38 10.34 -39.32
CA SER A 225 -30.63 8.88 -39.33
C SER A 225 -30.77 8.14 -37.98
N ASP A 226 -32.01 7.69 -37.71
CA ASP A 226 -32.28 6.54 -36.85
C ASP A 226 -31.58 5.29 -37.42
N ASP A 227 -30.54 4.80 -36.74
CA ASP A 227 -29.98 3.46 -36.96
C ASP A 227 -29.38 2.94 -35.63
N GLU A 228 -30.22 2.34 -34.78
CA GLU A 228 -29.77 1.61 -33.58
C GLU A 228 -28.86 0.45 -34.00
N LYS A 229 -27.53 0.66 -33.93
CA LYS A 229 -26.54 -0.41 -34.10
C LYS A 229 -26.41 -1.23 -32.83
N ASP A 230 -27.43 -2.06 -32.59
CA ASP A 230 -27.35 -3.14 -31.62
C ASP A 230 -26.12 -4.02 -31.91
N PHE A 231 -25.27 -4.19 -30.90
CA PHE A 231 -24.21 -5.18 -30.89
C PHE A 231 -24.84 -6.56 -30.63
N GLU A 232 -25.49 -7.13 -31.64
CA GLU A 232 -26.08 -8.48 -31.54
C GLU A 232 -25.00 -9.54 -31.30
N GLU A 233 -24.96 -10.04 -30.07
CA GLU A 233 -24.32 -11.31 -29.74
C GLU A 233 -25.21 -12.44 -30.30
N THR A 234 -24.70 -13.15 -31.30
CA THR A 234 -25.50 -14.09 -32.10
C THR A 234 -26.03 -15.27 -31.29
N THR A 235 -27.35 -15.38 -31.17
CA THR A 235 -28.04 -16.66 -30.91
C THR A 235 -28.81 -17.10 -32.15
N ASP A 236 -28.46 -18.28 -32.68
CA ASP A 236 -29.13 -18.88 -33.84
C ASP A 236 -30.55 -19.37 -33.50
N GLU A 237 -31.57 -18.85 -34.20
CA GLU A 237 -32.67 -19.69 -34.73
C GLU A 237 -33.38 -18.96 -35.89
N GLY A 238 -33.07 -19.35 -37.14
CA GLY A 238 -33.55 -18.67 -38.34
C GLY A 238 -33.11 -19.33 -39.65
N VAL A 239 -33.59 -20.55 -39.90
CA VAL A 239 -33.16 -21.41 -41.02
C VAL A 239 -33.69 -20.93 -42.40
N LEU A 240 -32.91 -21.22 -43.46
CA LEU A 240 -33.18 -21.06 -44.91
C LEU A 240 -33.08 -19.64 -45.53
N LEU A 241 -31.85 -19.24 -45.92
CA LEU A 241 -31.47 -18.72 -47.27
C LEU A 241 -30.15 -17.92 -47.24
N ASN A 242 -28.96 -18.58 -47.33
CA ASN A 242 -27.71 -18.01 -47.94
C ASN A 242 -26.44 -18.90 -47.87
N ALA A 243 -26.55 -20.22 -47.74
CA ALA A 243 -25.38 -21.13 -47.62
C ALA A 243 -24.35 -21.02 -48.78
N GLY A 244 -24.76 -20.60 -49.98
CA GLY A 244 -23.91 -20.58 -51.17
C GLY A 244 -22.83 -19.48 -51.24
N LYS A 245 -22.90 -18.41 -50.43
CA LYS A 245 -21.99 -17.25 -50.58
C LYS A 245 -20.79 -17.24 -49.63
N ARG A 246 -20.86 -17.88 -48.45
CA ARG A 246 -19.76 -17.92 -47.47
C ARG A 246 -18.63 -18.87 -47.89
N LEU A 247 -18.95 -20.05 -48.45
CA LEU A 247 -17.96 -21.07 -48.82
C LEU A 247 -16.92 -20.58 -49.84
N LYS A 248 -17.33 -19.71 -50.77
CA LYS A 248 -16.46 -19.18 -51.83
C LYS A 248 -15.40 -18.18 -51.33
N ARG A 249 -15.59 -17.61 -50.13
CA ARG A 249 -14.69 -16.61 -49.52
C ARG A 249 -13.64 -17.24 -48.60
N TRP A 250 -13.79 -18.52 -48.25
CA TRP A 250 -12.82 -19.29 -47.46
C TRP A 250 -11.72 -19.96 -48.31
N ILE A 251 -12.03 -20.30 -49.57
CA ILE A 251 -11.14 -21.07 -50.46
C ILE A 251 -10.05 -20.21 -51.13
N PHE A 252 -10.27 -18.90 -51.30
CA PHE A 252 -9.30 -17.99 -51.93
C PHE A 252 -8.70 -17.03 -50.91
N GLY A 253 -7.56 -17.43 -50.35
CA GLY A 253 -6.81 -16.63 -49.38
C GLY A 253 -6.20 -15.35 -49.98
N LYS A 254 -6.16 -14.30 -49.17
CA LYS A 254 -5.27 -13.15 -49.35
C LYS A 254 -4.60 -12.86 -48.01
N LYS A 255 -3.28 -12.63 -48.04
CA LYS A 255 -2.50 -12.22 -46.87
C LYS A 255 -3.10 -10.95 -46.26
N VAL A 256 -3.21 -10.92 -44.93
CA VAL A 256 -3.35 -9.69 -44.14
C VAL A 256 -2.19 -9.70 -43.16
N GLU A 257 -1.33 -8.70 -43.26
CA GLU A 257 -0.18 -8.53 -42.37
C GLU A 257 -0.66 -8.08 -40.99
N ARG A 258 -0.03 -8.60 -39.93
CA ARG A 258 -0.25 -8.10 -38.57
C ARG A 258 0.65 -6.87 -38.37
N PRO A 259 0.12 -5.69 -37.99
CA PRO A 259 0.97 -4.57 -37.61
C PRO A 259 1.64 -4.88 -36.27
N THR A 260 2.98 -4.83 -36.25
CA THR A 260 3.76 -4.83 -35.00
C THR A 260 3.79 -3.43 -34.39
N THR A 261 4.03 -3.38 -33.08
CA THR A 261 3.97 -2.17 -32.23
C THR A 261 4.98 -1.06 -32.56
N ALA A 262 5.81 -1.22 -33.60
CA ALA A 262 6.77 -0.21 -34.05
C ALA A 262 6.13 0.92 -34.89
N ASN A 263 4.99 0.69 -35.55
CA ASN A 263 4.42 1.64 -36.52
C ASN A 263 3.63 2.82 -35.91
N VAL A 264 3.53 2.93 -34.59
CA VAL A 264 2.77 4.00 -33.90
C VAL A 264 3.65 5.25 -33.63
N LEU A 265 4.97 5.13 -33.72
CA LEU A 265 5.92 6.20 -33.38
C LEU A 265 6.42 7.05 -34.56
N GLU A 266 5.95 6.82 -35.79
CA GLU A 266 6.54 7.43 -37.00
C GLU A 266 5.59 8.34 -37.81
N LYS A 267 4.47 8.79 -37.22
CA LYS A 267 3.62 9.84 -37.82
C LYS A 267 3.35 10.97 -36.83
N GLY A 268 4.08 12.06 -37.00
CA GLY A 268 3.90 13.28 -36.23
C GLY A 268 2.60 14.03 -36.56
N VAL A 269 2.08 14.69 -35.54
CA VAL A 269 1.21 15.89 -35.53
C VAL A 269 0.35 16.12 -36.78
N GLY A 270 -0.94 15.78 -36.67
CA GLY A 270 -2.01 16.23 -37.56
C GLY A 270 -3.23 16.63 -36.72
N SER A 271 -3.80 17.80 -36.97
CA SER A 271 -4.85 18.42 -36.16
C SER A 271 -6.26 17.86 -36.39
N SER A 272 -7.07 17.90 -35.34
CA SER A 272 -8.54 17.92 -35.29
C SER A 272 -9.35 16.68 -35.70
N THR A 273 -10.01 16.10 -34.69
CA THR A 273 -11.49 15.96 -34.65
C THR A 273 -11.93 16.09 -33.18
N THR A 274 -12.47 17.23 -32.79
CA THR A 274 -13.02 17.48 -31.44
C THR A 274 -14.50 17.14 -31.41
N ASN A 275 -14.91 16.18 -30.57
CA ASN A 275 -16.34 16.02 -30.22
C ASN A 275 -16.77 17.24 -29.38
N SER A 276 -17.87 17.87 -29.76
CA SER A 276 -18.37 19.08 -29.09
C SER A 276 -19.05 18.71 -27.76
N LEU A 277 -18.64 19.36 -26.66
CA LEU A 277 -19.35 19.30 -25.39
C LEU A 277 -20.31 20.49 -25.33
N MET A 278 -21.61 20.22 -25.21
CA MET A 278 -22.64 21.27 -25.25
C MET A 278 -23.54 21.26 -24.01
N HIS A 279 -24.06 22.44 -23.70
CA HIS A 279 -24.89 22.75 -22.54
C HIS A 279 -26.34 22.97 -22.98
N GLU A 280 -27.32 22.40 -22.29
CA GLU A 280 -28.73 22.81 -22.43
C GLU A 280 -29.01 23.92 -21.41
N PRO A 281 -29.39 25.15 -21.82
CA PRO A 281 -29.55 26.27 -20.90
C PRO A 281 -30.93 26.29 -20.24
N ALA A 282 -30.96 26.50 -18.93
CA ALA A 282 -32.13 27.01 -18.22
C ALA A 282 -32.27 28.54 -18.42
N GLY A 283 -32.34 28.98 -19.68
CA GLY A 283 -32.59 30.37 -20.07
C GLY A 283 -31.35 31.21 -20.44
N VAL A 284 -31.48 31.89 -21.59
CA VAL A 284 -30.74 33.10 -22.05
C VAL A 284 -29.30 32.92 -22.62
N SER A 285 -29.19 33.17 -23.94
CA SER A 285 -28.04 33.55 -24.79
C SER A 285 -26.73 32.72 -24.85
N ASP A 286 -26.61 31.91 -25.91
CA ASP A 286 -25.63 31.95 -27.03
C ASP A 286 -24.14 32.36 -26.84
N LEU A 287 -23.59 32.52 -25.64
CA LEU A 287 -22.22 33.05 -25.41
C LEU A 287 -21.12 31.97 -25.25
N PHE A 288 -21.43 30.70 -25.51
CA PHE A 288 -20.56 29.57 -25.13
C PHE A 288 -19.55 29.16 -26.21
N ASN A 289 -18.26 29.13 -25.85
CA ASN A 289 -17.19 28.59 -26.70
C ASN A 289 -16.87 27.13 -26.28
N PRO A 290 -17.23 26.10 -27.09
CA PRO A 290 -17.05 24.70 -26.69
C PRO A 290 -15.57 24.27 -26.56
N ASN A 291 -14.62 25.06 -27.07
CA ASN A 291 -13.19 24.74 -27.01
C ASN A 291 -12.52 25.00 -25.64
N THR A 292 -13.23 25.57 -24.66
CA THR A 292 -12.66 25.89 -23.32
C THR A 292 -13.02 24.89 -22.23
N LEU A 293 -13.91 23.93 -22.48
CA LEU A 293 -14.26 22.88 -21.51
C LEU A 293 -13.13 21.85 -21.38
N ARG A 294 -12.63 21.66 -20.16
CA ARG A 294 -11.54 20.73 -19.85
C ARG A 294 -12.09 19.53 -19.10
N THR A 295 -11.96 18.35 -19.69
CA THR A 295 -12.38 17.11 -19.02
C THR A 295 -11.51 16.83 -17.78
N LEU A 296 -12.01 15.95 -16.91
CA LEU A 296 -11.25 15.29 -15.84
C LEU A 296 -9.88 14.74 -16.32
N GLN A 297 -9.79 14.31 -17.58
CA GLN A 297 -8.55 13.78 -18.14
C GLN A 297 -7.58 14.90 -18.56
N GLN A 298 -8.09 16.01 -19.10
CA GLN A 298 -7.31 17.12 -19.66
C GLN A 298 -6.81 18.15 -18.64
N TYR A 299 -7.55 18.37 -17.54
CA TYR A 299 -7.25 19.43 -16.55
C TYR A 299 -5.83 19.31 -15.97
N HIS A 300 -5.44 18.10 -15.58
CA HIS A 300 -4.07 17.73 -15.17
C HIS A 300 -3.42 16.75 -16.16
N ALA A 301 -3.55 16.99 -17.47
CA ALA A 301 -2.90 16.15 -18.48
C ALA A 301 -1.36 16.24 -18.39
N ALA A 302 -0.74 15.09 -18.12
CA ALA A 302 0.67 14.83 -18.41
C ALA A 302 0.95 14.97 -19.93
N PRO A 303 2.21 15.16 -20.37
CA PRO A 303 2.55 15.39 -21.78
C PRO A 303 2.14 14.26 -22.76
N ASN A 304 1.72 13.09 -22.27
CA ASN A 304 1.20 12.01 -23.10
C ASN A 304 -0.27 12.26 -23.53
N ALA A 305 -0.44 13.10 -24.56
CA ALA A 305 -1.75 13.41 -25.15
C ALA A 305 -2.52 12.17 -25.63
N ALA A 306 -1.83 11.17 -26.19
CA ALA A 306 -2.44 9.93 -26.67
C ALA A 306 -3.06 9.09 -25.53
N ARG A 307 -2.49 9.12 -24.33
CA ARG A 307 -3.12 8.51 -23.13
C ARG A 307 -4.39 9.26 -22.75
N THR A 308 -4.38 10.59 -22.79
CA THR A 308 -5.54 11.43 -22.45
C THR A 308 -6.70 11.15 -23.40
N GLU A 309 -6.49 11.25 -24.72
CA GLU A 309 -7.50 10.97 -25.76
C GLU A 309 -8.07 9.54 -25.61
N TYR A 310 -7.20 8.56 -25.39
CA TYR A 310 -7.62 7.17 -25.19
C TYR A 310 -8.49 6.98 -23.94
N MET A 311 -8.15 7.63 -22.82
CA MET A 311 -8.93 7.56 -21.58
C MET A 311 -10.28 8.26 -21.73
N GLU A 312 -10.35 9.40 -22.42
CA GLU A 312 -11.60 10.12 -22.70
C GLU A 312 -12.54 9.28 -23.56
N LYS A 313 -12.02 8.72 -24.67
CA LYS A 313 -12.79 7.88 -25.60
C LYS A 313 -13.35 6.60 -24.97
N HIS A 314 -12.76 6.12 -23.89
CA HIS A 314 -13.20 4.94 -23.16
C HIS A 314 -13.73 5.27 -21.76
N SER A 315 -14.00 6.55 -21.46
CA SER A 315 -14.54 6.99 -20.17
C SER A 315 -15.84 6.27 -19.85
N ALA A 316 -16.05 5.93 -18.57
CA ALA A 316 -17.22 5.16 -18.16
C ALA A 316 -18.53 5.90 -18.47
N LEU A 317 -18.55 7.21 -18.21
CA LEU A 317 -19.73 8.08 -18.39
C LEU A 317 -20.09 8.34 -19.86
N ALA A 318 -19.14 8.18 -20.79
CA ALA A 318 -19.39 8.36 -22.22
C ALA A 318 -20.50 7.41 -22.73
N THR A 319 -20.63 6.22 -22.12
CA THR A 319 -21.71 5.26 -22.42
C THR A 319 -23.12 5.76 -22.11
N LYS A 320 -23.25 6.75 -21.22
CA LYS A 320 -24.52 7.42 -20.87
C LYS A 320 -24.66 8.80 -21.54
N GLY A 321 -23.74 9.16 -22.45
CA GLY A 321 -23.69 10.48 -23.09
C GLY A 321 -23.28 11.60 -22.12
N LEU A 322 -22.44 11.28 -21.13
CA LEU A 322 -22.05 12.19 -20.06
C LEU A 322 -20.51 12.29 -19.97
N ALA A 323 -20.02 13.43 -19.51
CA ALA A 323 -18.61 13.70 -19.23
C ALA A 323 -18.47 14.52 -17.94
N VAL A 324 -17.32 14.44 -17.28
CA VAL A 324 -16.99 15.32 -16.14
C VAL A 324 -16.04 16.41 -16.63
N SER A 325 -16.49 17.66 -16.52
CA SER A 325 -15.67 18.87 -16.69
C SER A 325 -15.07 19.28 -15.34
N ALA A 326 -13.85 19.82 -15.38
CA ALA A 326 -13.20 20.43 -14.23
C ALA A 326 -12.81 21.87 -14.59
N GLU A 327 -13.12 22.82 -13.71
CA GLU A 327 -12.75 24.24 -13.85
C GLU A 327 -12.12 24.78 -12.57
N GLN A 328 -11.32 25.86 -12.70
CA GLN A 328 -10.79 26.59 -11.57
C GLN A 328 -11.80 27.65 -11.13
N VAL A 329 -12.05 27.74 -9.83
CA VAL A 329 -12.80 28.84 -9.21
C VAL A 329 -11.86 29.60 -8.29
N ALA A 330 -11.77 30.91 -8.47
CA ALA A 330 -10.94 31.80 -7.67
C ALA A 330 -11.81 32.77 -6.89
N MET A 331 -11.59 32.91 -5.58
CA MET A 331 -12.45 33.69 -4.69
C MET A 331 -11.64 34.62 -3.80
N PHE A 332 -12.16 35.84 -3.58
CA PHE A 332 -11.62 36.82 -2.66
C PHE A 332 -12.66 37.15 -1.59
N ILE A 333 -12.22 37.17 -0.34
CA ILE A 333 -13.00 37.67 0.80
C ILE A 333 -12.26 38.91 1.32
N THR A 334 -12.80 40.10 1.07
CA THR A 334 -12.13 41.37 1.39
C THR A 334 -12.48 41.86 2.80
N SER A 335 -11.60 42.69 3.38
CA SER A 335 -11.80 43.28 4.71
C SER A 335 -13.01 44.23 4.80
N ASP A 336 -13.52 44.73 3.67
CA ASP A 336 -14.72 45.57 3.57
C ASP A 336 -16.00 44.77 3.26
N ASN A 337 -16.04 43.50 3.68
CA ASN A 337 -17.21 42.63 3.62
C ASN A 337 -17.75 42.44 2.19
N THR A 338 -16.84 42.32 1.21
CA THR A 338 -17.16 41.96 -0.17
C THR A 338 -16.61 40.57 -0.50
N VAL A 339 -17.43 39.74 -1.17
CA VAL A 339 -16.96 38.52 -1.85
C VAL A 339 -16.82 38.80 -3.34
N ILE A 340 -15.71 38.39 -3.94
CA ILE A 340 -15.55 38.35 -5.41
C ILE A 340 -15.25 36.91 -5.80
N ALA A 341 -16.09 36.31 -6.63
CA ALA A 341 -15.88 34.97 -7.17
C ALA A 341 -15.70 35.03 -8.69
N PHE A 342 -14.65 34.39 -9.19
CA PHE A 342 -14.35 34.22 -10.61
C PHE A 342 -14.50 32.75 -10.97
N PHE A 343 -15.45 32.47 -11.87
CA PHE A 343 -15.69 31.18 -12.48
C PHE A 343 -15.21 31.21 -13.93
N GLU A 344 -14.77 30.07 -14.45
CA GLU A 344 -14.49 29.97 -15.89
C GLU A 344 -15.79 29.95 -16.70
N GLN A 345 -16.75 29.09 -16.34
CA GLN A 345 -18.00 28.90 -17.10
C GLN A 345 -19.23 28.49 -16.25
N SER A 346 -19.04 27.99 -15.01
CA SER A 346 -20.14 27.35 -14.26
C SER A 346 -20.80 28.24 -13.19
N ALA A 347 -20.64 29.56 -13.28
CA ALA A 347 -21.14 30.49 -12.25
C ALA A 347 -22.66 30.36 -12.03
N ASP A 348 -23.43 30.25 -13.11
CA ASP A 348 -24.91 30.26 -13.07
C ASP A 348 -25.49 29.12 -12.21
N ASN A 349 -24.85 27.93 -12.27
CA ASN A 349 -25.28 26.76 -11.50
C ASN A 349 -25.02 26.91 -10.00
N VAL A 350 -24.02 27.71 -9.62
CA VAL A 350 -23.71 28.04 -8.23
C VAL A 350 -24.53 29.26 -7.78
N GLU A 351 -24.85 30.16 -8.69
CA GLU A 351 -25.54 31.41 -8.41
C GLU A 351 -27.02 31.23 -8.05
N GLU A 352 -27.77 30.47 -8.86
CA GLU A 352 -29.21 30.26 -8.68
C GLU A 352 -29.62 29.82 -7.26
N PRO A 353 -29.04 28.76 -6.64
CA PRO A 353 -29.42 28.35 -5.28
C PRO A 353 -29.05 29.37 -4.20
N ILE A 354 -27.99 30.17 -4.42
CA ILE A 354 -27.52 31.19 -3.47
C ILE A 354 -28.41 32.43 -3.56
N LEU A 355 -28.79 32.87 -4.76
CA LEU A 355 -29.76 33.94 -4.97
C LEU A 355 -31.12 33.61 -4.36
N ALA A 356 -31.62 32.38 -4.54
CA ALA A 356 -32.87 31.94 -3.91
C ALA A 356 -32.80 32.01 -2.37
N ARG A 357 -31.65 31.67 -1.78
CA ARG A 357 -31.40 31.83 -0.32
C ARG A 357 -31.34 33.32 0.09
N LEU A 358 -30.75 34.21 -0.71
CA LEU A 358 -30.62 35.64 -0.42
C LEU A 358 -31.92 36.45 -0.62
N GLN A 359 -32.77 36.06 -1.56
CA GLN A 359 -34.09 36.68 -1.80
C GLN A 359 -35.06 36.50 -0.63
N SER A 360 -34.90 35.44 0.17
CA SER A 360 -35.74 35.18 1.34
C SER A 360 -35.17 35.87 2.60
N PRO A 361 -35.89 36.86 3.20
CA PRO A 361 -35.42 37.61 4.36
C PRO A 361 -35.32 36.78 5.66
N THR A 362 -35.78 35.52 5.64
CA THR A 362 -35.77 34.64 6.80
C THR A 362 -34.52 33.76 6.91
N THR A 363 -33.72 33.62 5.85
CA THR A 363 -32.56 32.71 5.82
C THR A 363 -31.39 33.23 6.66
N ILE A 364 -30.52 32.32 7.10
CA ILE A 364 -29.32 32.67 7.88
C ILE A 364 -28.36 33.49 7.01
N LEU A 365 -28.12 33.07 5.77
CA LEU A 365 -27.28 33.76 4.78
C LEU A 365 -27.70 35.23 4.57
N ARG A 366 -29.02 35.48 4.54
CA ARG A 366 -29.57 36.82 4.39
C ARG A 366 -29.52 37.65 5.68
N LYS A 367 -29.66 37.01 6.84
CA LYS A 367 -29.63 37.68 8.15
C LYS A 367 -28.23 38.02 8.64
N SER A 368 -27.22 37.24 8.29
CA SER A 368 -25.84 37.44 8.73
C SER A 368 -25.22 38.71 8.14
N CYS A 369 -25.53 39.00 6.86
CA CYS A 369 -24.88 40.08 6.11
C CYS A 369 -23.35 40.01 6.16
N ASP A 370 -22.80 38.79 6.11
CA ASP A 370 -21.37 38.49 6.25
C ASP A 370 -20.85 37.81 4.98
N ALA A 371 -19.79 38.36 4.40
CA ALA A 371 -19.07 37.83 3.25
C ALA A 371 -18.58 36.39 3.49
N SER A 372 -18.20 36.06 4.72
CA SER A 372 -17.75 34.72 5.12
C SER A 372 -18.86 33.68 4.94
N MET A 373 -20.11 34.04 5.21
CA MET A 373 -21.27 33.17 5.00
C MET A 373 -21.63 33.01 3.51
N VAL A 374 -21.40 34.03 2.68
CA VAL A 374 -21.53 33.92 1.22
C VAL A 374 -20.44 33.03 0.64
N ALA A 375 -19.19 33.19 1.08
CA ALA A 375 -18.08 32.32 0.68
C ALA A 375 -18.33 30.85 1.08
N GLN A 376 -18.85 30.60 2.29
CA GLN A 376 -19.31 29.29 2.73
C GLN A 376 -20.36 28.71 1.76
N ALA A 377 -21.40 29.47 1.43
CA ALA A 377 -22.46 29.03 0.52
C ALA A 377 -22.00 28.79 -0.93
N ILE A 378 -20.95 29.48 -1.40
CA ILE A 378 -20.33 29.23 -2.71
C ILE A 378 -19.55 27.90 -2.68
N ILE A 379 -18.79 27.64 -1.61
CA ILE A 379 -18.04 26.39 -1.44
C ILE A 379 -19.01 25.19 -1.31
N ASP A 380 -20.09 25.35 -0.56
CA ASP A 380 -21.23 24.42 -0.40
C ASP A 380 -21.76 23.94 -1.77
N ALA A 381 -22.20 24.89 -2.59
CA ALA A 381 -22.74 24.61 -3.93
C ALA A 381 -21.71 23.96 -4.87
N ILE A 382 -20.41 24.27 -4.75
CA ILE A 382 -19.36 23.64 -5.55
C ILE A 382 -19.12 22.18 -5.12
N ILE A 383 -19.19 21.87 -3.82
CA ILE A 383 -19.03 20.51 -3.29
C ILE A 383 -20.26 19.65 -3.64
N ASP A 384 -21.46 20.19 -3.55
CA ASP A 384 -22.70 19.48 -3.90
C ASP A 384 -22.72 18.99 -5.36
N MET A 385 -22.11 19.75 -6.29
CA MET A 385 -21.97 19.33 -7.69
C MET A 385 -21.09 18.07 -7.84
N ALA A 386 -20.10 17.86 -6.97
CA ALA A 386 -19.30 16.64 -6.96
C ALA A 386 -20.07 15.41 -6.44
N ILE A 387 -21.09 15.59 -5.59
CA ILE A 387 -22.00 14.49 -5.16
C ILE A 387 -22.75 13.90 -6.36
N LEU A 388 -23.20 14.75 -7.29
CA LEU A 388 -23.87 14.32 -8.52
C LEU A 388 -22.94 13.49 -9.43
N VAL A 389 -21.66 13.86 -9.51
CA VAL A 389 -20.63 13.09 -10.22
C VAL A 389 -20.44 11.73 -9.56
N GLY A 390 -20.27 11.68 -8.23
CA GLY A 390 -20.10 10.43 -7.48
C GLY A 390 -21.27 9.45 -7.68
N ARG A 391 -22.52 9.93 -7.59
CA ARG A 391 -23.73 9.12 -7.87
C ARG A 391 -23.73 8.55 -9.29
N SER A 392 -23.29 9.33 -10.28
CA SER A 392 -23.25 8.90 -11.68
C SER A 392 -22.23 7.78 -11.93
N TYR A 393 -21.09 7.78 -11.22
CA TYR A 393 -20.15 6.65 -11.25
C TYR A 393 -20.70 5.43 -10.49
N SER A 394 -21.35 5.63 -9.33
CA SER A 394 -21.96 4.55 -8.55
C SER A 394 -22.96 3.74 -9.39
N ASP A 395 -23.84 4.42 -10.15
CA ASP A 395 -24.80 3.79 -11.06
C ASP A 395 -24.10 2.94 -12.15
N ILE A 396 -22.97 3.39 -12.70
CA ILE A 396 -22.24 2.64 -13.74
C ILE A 396 -21.51 1.43 -13.17
N VAL A 397 -20.94 1.56 -11.97
CA VAL A 397 -20.28 0.44 -11.28
C VAL A 397 -21.32 -0.63 -10.90
N GLY A 398 -22.51 -0.25 -10.43
CA GLY A 398 -23.61 -1.19 -10.18
C GLY A 398 -24.18 -1.85 -11.45
N ASP A 399 -24.25 -1.13 -12.58
CA ASP A 399 -24.61 -1.71 -13.87
C ASP A 399 -23.55 -2.74 -14.33
N LEU A 400 -22.25 -2.45 -14.16
CA LEU A 400 -21.15 -3.36 -14.46
C LEU A 400 -21.08 -4.57 -13.50
N GLU A 401 -21.38 -4.39 -12.22
CA GLU A 401 -21.44 -5.45 -11.22
C GLU A 401 -22.47 -6.51 -11.61
N LEU A 402 -23.65 -6.08 -12.06
CA LEU A 402 -24.68 -6.99 -12.56
C LEU A 402 -24.25 -7.73 -13.85
N ASP A 403 -23.41 -7.13 -14.69
CA ASP A 403 -22.82 -7.81 -15.86
C ASP A 403 -21.74 -8.81 -15.45
N VAL A 404 -20.82 -8.44 -14.54
CA VAL A 404 -19.76 -9.32 -14.04
C VAL A 404 -20.34 -10.52 -13.28
N LEU A 405 -21.35 -10.31 -12.44
CA LEU A 405 -22.04 -11.37 -11.70
C LEU A 405 -22.85 -12.32 -12.62
N THR A 406 -23.13 -11.93 -13.87
CA THR A 406 -23.87 -12.78 -14.80
C THR A 406 -22.97 -13.45 -15.83
N HIS A 407 -22.09 -12.70 -16.50
CA HIS A 407 -21.15 -13.19 -17.52
C HIS A 407 -19.77 -12.50 -17.37
N PRO A 408 -18.90 -12.99 -16.45
CA PRO A 408 -17.59 -12.41 -16.26
C PRO A 408 -16.72 -12.57 -17.51
N ASN A 409 -16.05 -11.50 -17.91
CA ASN A 409 -15.28 -11.41 -19.15
C ASN A 409 -14.09 -10.47 -18.94
N ILE A 410 -12.91 -10.83 -19.47
CA ILE A 410 -11.68 -10.04 -19.39
C ILE A 410 -11.83 -8.61 -19.95
N LYS A 411 -12.84 -8.37 -20.81
CA LYS A 411 -13.20 -7.02 -21.29
C LYS A 411 -13.69 -6.11 -20.17
N HIS A 412 -14.42 -6.63 -19.17
CA HIS A 412 -14.91 -5.84 -18.04
C HIS A 412 -13.76 -5.34 -17.16
N THR A 413 -12.70 -6.14 -16.97
CA THR A 413 -11.48 -5.76 -16.25
C THR A 413 -10.86 -4.47 -16.79
N LYS A 414 -10.88 -4.27 -18.11
CA LYS A 414 -10.42 -3.03 -18.75
C LYS A 414 -11.29 -1.83 -18.38
N SER A 415 -12.62 -1.97 -18.39
CA SER A 415 -13.55 -0.90 -18.01
C SER A 415 -13.45 -0.55 -16.53
N LEU A 416 -13.34 -1.56 -15.66
CA LEU A 416 -13.14 -1.37 -14.21
C LEU A 416 -11.82 -0.63 -13.91
N TYR A 417 -10.73 -0.98 -14.60
CA TYR A 417 -9.46 -0.25 -14.47
C TYR A 417 -9.57 1.23 -14.89
N ILE A 418 -10.32 1.53 -15.96
CA ILE A 418 -10.56 2.92 -16.39
C ILE A 418 -11.34 3.67 -15.32
N ILE A 419 -12.40 3.07 -14.77
CA ILE A 419 -13.19 3.64 -13.66
C ILE A 419 -12.31 3.92 -12.44
N ILE A 420 -11.47 2.96 -12.02
CA ILE A 420 -10.52 3.16 -10.92
C ILE A 420 -9.56 4.32 -11.22
N SER A 421 -9.06 4.46 -12.45
CA SER A 421 -8.23 5.59 -12.86
C SER A 421 -8.98 6.93 -12.92
N GLU A 422 -10.30 6.93 -13.16
CA GLU A 422 -11.15 8.14 -13.12
C GLU A 422 -11.46 8.54 -11.68
N ILE A 423 -11.81 7.59 -10.82
CA ILE A 423 -12.04 7.81 -9.38
C ILE A 423 -10.77 8.31 -8.68
N ASN A 424 -9.59 7.72 -8.97
CA ASN A 424 -8.31 8.23 -8.45
C ASN A 424 -8.03 9.68 -8.89
N LYS A 425 -8.56 10.13 -10.05
CA LYS A 425 -8.50 11.55 -10.43
C LYS A 425 -9.50 12.40 -9.65
N LEU A 426 -10.73 11.94 -9.43
CA LEU A 426 -11.70 12.65 -8.58
C LEU A 426 -11.16 12.91 -7.17
N PHE A 427 -10.49 11.92 -6.55
CA PHE A 427 -9.80 12.13 -5.27
C PHE A 427 -8.76 13.26 -5.29
N SER A 428 -8.01 13.40 -6.39
CA SER A 428 -7.01 14.48 -6.54
C SER A 428 -7.62 15.89 -6.59
N PHE A 429 -8.93 16.00 -6.84
CA PHE A 429 -9.69 17.25 -6.80
C PHE A 429 -10.38 17.49 -5.44
N VAL A 430 -10.95 16.45 -4.83
CA VAL A 430 -11.71 16.57 -3.57
C VAL A 430 -10.79 16.70 -2.34
N ASN A 431 -9.73 15.89 -2.24
CA ASN A 431 -8.86 15.87 -1.05
C ASN A 431 -8.20 17.24 -0.75
N PRO A 432 -7.72 18.02 -1.74
CA PRO A 432 -7.22 19.38 -1.49
C PRO A 432 -8.27 20.36 -0.94
N ILE A 433 -9.57 20.13 -1.17
CA ILE A 433 -10.64 20.97 -0.63
C ILE A 433 -10.82 20.72 0.88
N GLN A 434 -10.63 19.48 1.37
CA GLN A 434 -10.59 19.20 2.81
C GLN A 434 -9.44 19.97 3.52
N ALA A 435 -8.28 20.07 2.86
CA ALA A 435 -7.15 20.86 3.36
C ALA A 435 -7.45 22.36 3.35
N LEU A 436 -8.11 22.89 2.30
CA LEU A 436 -8.59 24.27 2.24
C LEU A 436 -9.54 24.60 3.41
N ILE A 437 -10.55 23.76 3.63
CA ILE A 437 -11.55 23.92 4.70
C ILE A 437 -10.89 23.88 6.08
N SER A 438 -9.96 22.94 6.29
CA SER A 438 -9.19 22.87 7.55
C SER A 438 -8.35 24.13 7.78
N SER A 439 -7.70 24.64 6.73
CA SER A 439 -6.88 25.86 6.82
C SER A 439 -7.72 27.12 7.08
N LEU A 440 -8.94 27.19 6.53
CA LEU A 440 -9.93 28.23 6.84
C LEU A 440 -10.41 28.16 8.31
N ARG A 441 -10.65 26.95 8.83
CA ARG A 441 -11.08 26.71 10.21
C ARG A 441 -10.00 27.07 11.24
N ASP A 442 -8.76 26.61 11.01
CA ASP A 442 -7.71 26.62 12.03
C ASP A 442 -7.05 27.99 12.23
N HIS A 443 -7.30 28.96 11.33
CA HIS A 443 -6.73 30.30 11.35
C HIS A 443 -7.13 31.16 12.60
N LYS A 444 -8.09 30.74 13.44
CA LYS A 444 -8.62 31.56 14.56
C LYS A 444 -8.98 30.85 15.89
N THR A 445 -8.53 29.63 16.17
CA THR A 445 -8.86 28.88 17.42
C THR A 445 -8.16 29.38 18.71
N LYS A 446 -8.25 30.68 19.03
CA LYS A 446 -7.66 31.32 20.23
C LYS A 446 -8.58 32.28 20.99
N LEU A 447 -9.90 32.15 20.88
CA LEU A 447 -10.88 32.98 21.61
C LEU A 447 -11.92 32.13 22.37
N SER A 448 -12.24 32.52 23.60
CA SER A 448 -13.23 31.88 24.47
C SER A 448 -14.67 32.14 24.01
N GLN A 449 -15.57 31.16 24.17
CA GLN A 449 -17.01 31.26 23.83
C GLN A 449 -17.72 32.48 24.43
N GLU A 450 -17.29 32.97 25.60
CA GLU A 450 -17.84 34.19 26.21
C GLU A 450 -17.41 35.48 25.49
N ALA A 451 -16.22 35.50 24.88
CA ALA A 451 -15.76 36.61 24.05
C ALA A 451 -16.51 36.63 22.71
N VAL A 452 -16.67 35.46 22.08
CA VAL A 452 -17.44 35.28 20.84
C VAL A 452 -18.83 35.90 20.93
N SER A 453 -19.52 35.68 22.05
CA SER A 453 -20.87 36.18 22.29
C SER A 453 -20.96 37.71 22.45
N ARG A 454 -19.85 38.38 22.79
CA ARG A 454 -19.77 39.85 22.87
C ARG A 454 -19.33 40.48 21.54
N GLU A 455 -18.42 39.84 20.81
CA GLU A 455 -17.94 40.31 19.50
C GLU A 455 -19.08 40.32 18.46
N LEU A 456 -19.96 39.30 18.50
CA LEU A 456 -21.14 39.15 17.62
C LEU A 456 -22.18 40.31 17.69
N GLN A 457 -22.03 41.25 18.62
CA GLN A 457 -22.93 42.41 18.76
C GLN A 457 -22.34 43.71 18.19
N ASN A 458 -21.12 43.69 17.62
CA ASN A 458 -20.37 44.90 17.28
C ASN A 458 -20.23 45.10 15.75
N PRO A 459 -21.05 45.95 15.08
CA PRO A 459 -21.14 46.01 13.62
C PRO A 459 -19.93 46.67 12.90
N LEU A 460 -18.88 47.01 13.63
CA LEU A 460 -17.71 47.77 13.17
C LEU A 460 -16.38 47.04 13.44
N GLY A 461 -16.42 45.80 13.94
CA GLY A 461 -15.24 44.94 14.09
C GLY A 461 -14.92 44.23 12.77
N GLY A 462 -13.70 44.39 12.26
CA GLY A 462 -13.32 43.83 10.95
C GLY A 462 -13.27 42.30 10.89
N CYS A 463 -13.91 41.74 9.87
CA CYS A 463 -13.64 40.43 9.24
C CYS A 463 -13.25 39.25 10.17
N ASN A 464 -13.95 39.06 11.30
CA ASN A 464 -13.64 38.06 12.32
C ASN A 464 -14.89 37.36 12.91
N HIS A 465 -15.67 36.63 12.11
CA HIS A 465 -16.82 35.86 12.63
C HIS A 465 -16.81 34.37 12.26
N HIS A 466 -17.35 33.56 13.16
CA HIS A 466 -17.20 32.10 13.17
C HIS A 466 -18.16 31.45 12.18
N THR A 467 -17.62 30.82 11.16
CA THR A 467 -18.35 29.97 10.20
C THR A 467 -18.18 28.50 10.60
N ASP A 468 -19.28 27.78 10.77
CA ASP A 468 -19.28 26.33 11.00
C ASP A 468 -18.91 25.59 9.70
N PHE A 469 -17.62 25.53 9.41
CA PHE A 469 -17.04 24.79 8.30
C PHE A 469 -17.14 23.25 8.45
N PHE A 470 -17.72 22.76 9.55
CA PHE A 470 -17.91 21.32 9.82
C PHE A 470 -18.79 20.64 8.77
N ASP A 471 -19.94 21.22 8.44
CA ASP A 471 -20.90 20.67 7.46
C ASP A 471 -20.23 20.44 6.08
N LEU A 472 -19.42 21.41 5.65
CA LEU A 472 -18.63 21.33 4.41
C LEU A 472 -17.52 20.27 4.46
N TYR A 473 -16.89 20.11 5.62
CA TYR A 473 -15.88 19.08 5.84
C TYR A 473 -16.52 17.69 5.79
N ASP A 474 -17.65 17.50 6.45
CA ASP A 474 -18.41 16.25 6.50
C ASP A 474 -18.95 15.88 5.11
N HIS A 475 -19.45 16.85 4.32
CA HIS A 475 -19.79 16.63 2.91
C HIS A 475 -18.59 16.16 2.08
N CYS A 476 -17.40 16.72 2.28
CA CYS A 476 -16.19 16.26 1.60
C CYS A 476 -15.77 14.85 2.04
N VAL A 477 -15.86 14.53 3.33
CA VAL A 477 -15.60 13.17 3.86
C VAL A 477 -16.57 12.17 3.23
N LEU A 478 -17.87 12.46 3.22
CA LEU A 478 -18.90 11.60 2.64
C LEU A 478 -18.65 11.29 1.14
N ILE A 479 -18.21 12.29 0.36
CA ILE A 479 -17.84 12.10 -1.05
C ILE A 479 -16.61 11.18 -1.16
N THR A 480 -15.58 11.43 -0.36
CA THR A 480 -14.34 10.65 -0.34
C THR A 480 -14.59 9.19 0.09
N GLU A 481 -15.42 8.94 1.10
CA GLU A 481 -15.82 7.60 1.53
C GLU A 481 -16.60 6.86 0.43
N ASN A 482 -17.57 7.53 -0.20
CA ASN A 482 -18.37 6.95 -1.28
C ASN A 482 -17.50 6.58 -2.50
N LEU A 483 -16.60 7.49 -2.93
CA LEU A 483 -15.62 7.20 -3.98
C LEU A 483 -14.68 6.04 -3.61
N THR A 484 -14.35 5.89 -2.31
CA THR A 484 -13.51 4.77 -1.82
C THR A 484 -14.28 3.46 -1.92
N GLN A 485 -15.53 3.43 -1.48
CA GLN A 485 -16.41 2.26 -1.59
C GLN A 485 -16.57 1.82 -3.05
N ILE A 486 -16.83 2.75 -3.99
CA ILE A 486 -16.97 2.43 -5.42
C ILE A 486 -15.66 1.83 -5.98
N LYS A 487 -14.49 2.35 -5.57
CA LYS A 487 -13.18 1.83 -5.96
C LYS A 487 -12.94 0.41 -5.45
N GLU A 488 -13.25 0.11 -4.20
CA GLU A 488 -13.07 -1.24 -3.65
C GLU A 488 -14.06 -2.26 -4.24
N THR A 489 -15.31 -1.86 -4.50
CA THR A 489 -16.26 -2.69 -5.29
C THR A 489 -15.70 -3.00 -6.69
N ALA A 490 -15.03 -2.03 -7.34
CA ALA A 490 -14.38 -2.27 -8.63
C ALA A 490 -13.17 -3.23 -8.54
N ASN A 491 -12.37 -3.17 -7.46
CA ASN A 491 -11.29 -4.13 -7.21
C ASN A 491 -11.85 -5.55 -7.01
N HIS A 492 -12.82 -5.73 -6.12
CA HIS A 492 -13.42 -7.05 -5.85
C HIS A 492 -14.05 -7.69 -7.10
N MET A 493 -14.62 -6.87 -8.00
CA MET A 493 -15.10 -7.36 -9.30
C MET A 493 -13.97 -7.86 -10.21
N ILE A 494 -12.79 -7.23 -10.20
CA ILE A 494 -11.63 -7.67 -10.98
C ILE A 494 -11.17 -9.05 -10.49
N ASP A 495 -11.08 -9.24 -9.17
CA ASP A 495 -10.69 -10.52 -8.56
C ASP A 495 -11.71 -11.62 -8.85
N LEU A 496 -13.01 -11.30 -8.76
CA LEU A 496 -14.09 -12.23 -9.14
C LEU A 496 -13.99 -12.65 -10.62
N ILE A 497 -13.66 -11.73 -11.53
CA ILE A 497 -13.45 -12.06 -12.95
C ILE A 497 -12.28 -13.04 -13.10
N PHE A 498 -11.13 -12.77 -12.48
CA PHE A 498 -9.97 -13.65 -12.59
C PHE A 498 -10.22 -15.04 -11.99
N ASN A 499 -10.82 -15.11 -10.79
CA ASN A 499 -11.16 -16.37 -10.14
C ASN A 499 -12.16 -17.20 -10.97
N THR A 500 -13.16 -16.55 -11.57
CA THR A 500 -14.14 -17.25 -12.43
C THR A 500 -13.52 -17.69 -13.77
N ILE A 501 -12.64 -16.89 -14.37
CA ILE A 501 -11.91 -17.27 -15.58
C ILE A 501 -10.98 -18.47 -15.31
N ALA A 502 -10.26 -18.49 -14.19
CA ALA A 502 -9.44 -19.62 -13.78
C ALA A 502 -10.29 -20.89 -13.59
N THR A 503 -11.48 -20.76 -13.00
CA THR A 503 -12.45 -21.85 -12.87
C THR A 503 -12.88 -22.38 -14.24
N TYR A 504 -13.22 -21.51 -15.20
CA TYR A 504 -13.56 -21.92 -16.56
C TYR A 504 -12.38 -22.54 -17.33
N GLN A 505 -11.13 -22.15 -17.06
CA GLN A 505 -9.95 -22.81 -17.65
C GLN A 505 -9.80 -24.24 -17.13
N ASN A 506 -9.97 -24.46 -15.82
CA ASN A 506 -9.96 -25.79 -15.21
C ASN A 506 -11.10 -26.67 -15.77
N GLU A 507 -12.30 -26.10 -15.96
CA GLU A 507 -13.41 -26.82 -16.60
C GLU A 507 -13.12 -27.13 -18.08
N SER A 508 -12.51 -26.20 -18.83
CA SER A 508 -12.10 -26.42 -20.22
C SER A 508 -11.07 -27.54 -20.36
N MET A 509 -10.12 -27.66 -19.41
CA MET A 509 -9.17 -28.77 -19.33
C MET A 509 -9.87 -30.11 -19.03
N LYS A 510 -10.89 -30.11 -18.16
CA LYS A 510 -11.77 -31.27 -17.94
C LYS A 510 -12.52 -31.66 -19.22
N GLN A 511 -13.04 -30.69 -19.99
CA GLN A 511 -13.70 -30.95 -21.27
C GLN A 511 -12.74 -31.55 -22.32
N LEU A 512 -11.51 -31.05 -22.46
CA LEU A 512 -10.49 -31.62 -23.34
C LEU A 512 -10.11 -33.06 -22.93
N THR A 513 -10.09 -33.32 -21.62
CA THR A 513 -9.87 -34.66 -21.07
C THR A 513 -11.03 -35.60 -21.40
N ILE A 514 -12.29 -35.15 -21.28
CA ILE A 514 -13.48 -35.91 -21.69
C ILE A 514 -13.43 -36.24 -23.19
N VAL A 515 -13.07 -35.28 -24.04
CA VAL A 515 -12.88 -35.51 -25.49
C VAL A 515 -11.83 -36.58 -25.73
N THR A 516 -10.70 -36.53 -25.02
CA THR A 516 -9.64 -37.55 -25.09
C THR A 516 -10.14 -38.94 -24.64
N ILE A 517 -10.93 -39.01 -23.57
CA ILE A 517 -11.55 -40.24 -23.08
C ILE A 517 -12.56 -40.82 -24.09
N ILE A 518 -13.27 -39.98 -24.86
CA ILE A 518 -14.17 -40.43 -25.94
C ILE A 518 -13.37 -40.99 -27.13
N PHE A 519 -12.23 -40.36 -27.46
CA PHE A 519 -11.36 -40.84 -28.55
C PHE A 519 -10.51 -42.06 -28.19
N LEU A 520 -10.25 -42.33 -26.90
CA LEU A 520 -9.39 -43.44 -26.48
C LEU A 520 -9.96 -44.84 -26.84
N PRO A 521 -11.24 -45.17 -26.57
CA PRO A 521 -11.87 -46.39 -27.07
C PRO A 521 -11.89 -46.47 -28.59
N LEU A 522 -12.12 -45.35 -29.29
CA LEU A 522 -12.12 -45.33 -30.75
C LEU A 522 -10.71 -45.63 -31.30
N THR A 523 -9.67 -45.06 -30.69
CA THR A 523 -8.25 -45.28 -31.02
C THR A 523 -7.83 -46.73 -30.72
N PHE A 524 -8.32 -47.31 -29.62
CA PHE A 524 -8.11 -48.72 -29.32
C PHE A 524 -8.79 -49.64 -30.35
N ILE A 525 -10.04 -49.36 -30.74
CA ILE A 525 -10.76 -50.14 -31.75
C ILE A 525 -10.08 -50.00 -33.13
N THR A 526 -9.68 -48.79 -33.55
CA THR A 526 -8.96 -48.62 -34.82
C THR A 526 -7.57 -49.28 -34.79
N GLY A 527 -6.88 -49.27 -33.65
CA GLY A 527 -5.64 -50.02 -33.46
C GLY A 527 -5.83 -51.54 -33.53
N TYR A 528 -6.89 -52.07 -32.91
CA TYR A 528 -7.24 -53.50 -32.94
C TYR A 528 -7.58 -53.98 -34.36
N PHE A 529 -8.44 -53.24 -35.08
CA PHE A 529 -8.76 -53.54 -36.49
C PHE A 529 -7.62 -53.21 -37.47
N GLY A 530 -6.60 -52.46 -37.04
CA GLY A 530 -5.40 -52.12 -37.81
C GLY A 530 -4.26 -53.14 -37.69
N GLN A 531 -4.37 -54.16 -36.83
CA GLN A 531 -3.38 -55.23 -36.71
C GLN A 531 -3.64 -56.36 -37.72
N ASN A 532 -2.58 -56.79 -38.41
CA ASN A 532 -2.64 -57.84 -39.44
C ASN A 532 -2.82 -59.25 -38.84
N PHE A 533 -4.00 -59.53 -38.27
CA PHE A 533 -4.37 -60.89 -37.84
C PHE A 533 -4.65 -61.78 -39.05
N GLY A 534 -3.85 -62.83 -39.24
CA GLY A 534 -3.87 -63.66 -40.45
C GLY A 534 -5.15 -64.45 -40.71
N ILE A 535 -6.04 -64.60 -39.71
CA ILE A 535 -7.38 -65.19 -39.88
C ILE A 535 -8.37 -64.42 -38.99
N PHE A 536 -9.08 -63.45 -39.58
CA PHE A 536 -10.24 -62.81 -38.97
C PHE A 536 -11.49 -63.25 -39.76
N PRO A 537 -12.47 -63.95 -39.16
CA PRO A 537 -13.54 -64.64 -39.91
C PRO A 537 -14.42 -63.76 -40.81
N GLU A 538 -14.43 -62.44 -40.60
CA GLU A 538 -15.25 -61.48 -41.34
C GLU A 538 -14.42 -60.49 -42.20
N ALA A 539 -13.08 -60.58 -42.19
CA ALA A 539 -12.21 -59.70 -42.98
C ALA A 539 -12.17 -60.02 -44.48
N THR A 540 -12.75 -61.14 -44.93
CA THR A 540 -12.81 -61.55 -46.34
C THR A 540 -13.90 -60.86 -47.16
N ASN A 541 -14.84 -60.13 -46.52
CA ASN A 541 -15.83 -59.31 -47.20
C ASN A 541 -15.75 -57.87 -46.69
N ASN A 542 -15.23 -56.96 -47.52
CA ASN A 542 -15.06 -55.52 -47.25
C ASN A 542 -16.34 -54.87 -46.68
N ASN A 543 -16.49 -54.84 -45.36
CA ASN A 543 -17.71 -54.34 -44.73
C ASN A 543 -17.41 -53.59 -43.42
N SER A 544 -16.97 -52.33 -43.58
CA SER A 544 -16.78 -51.36 -42.51
C SER A 544 -18.03 -51.10 -41.66
N THR A 545 -19.21 -51.60 -42.05
CA THR A 545 -20.43 -51.52 -41.23
C THR A 545 -20.32 -52.26 -39.89
N TYR A 546 -19.47 -53.29 -39.75
CA TYR A 546 -19.29 -53.95 -38.45
C TYR A 546 -18.59 -53.03 -37.43
N PHE A 547 -17.54 -52.32 -37.86
CA PHE A 547 -16.88 -51.28 -37.06
C PHE A 547 -17.88 -50.21 -36.60
N TRP A 548 -18.67 -49.65 -37.52
CA TRP A 548 -19.64 -48.60 -37.17
C TRP A 548 -20.78 -49.08 -36.27
N LYS A 549 -21.21 -50.36 -36.38
CA LYS A 549 -22.21 -50.97 -35.47
C LYS A 549 -21.75 -51.03 -34.01
N ILE A 550 -20.44 -51.13 -33.76
CA ILE A 550 -19.87 -51.16 -32.41
C ILE A 550 -19.44 -49.74 -31.97
N ALA A 551 -18.81 -48.97 -32.85
CA ALA A 551 -18.31 -47.64 -32.52
C ALA A 551 -19.42 -46.64 -32.17
N ILE A 552 -20.54 -46.61 -32.91
CA ILE A 552 -21.60 -45.61 -32.69
C ILE A 552 -22.27 -45.79 -31.30
N PRO A 553 -22.76 -46.99 -30.90
CA PRO A 553 -23.35 -47.16 -29.58
C PRO A 553 -22.38 -46.90 -28.43
N VAL A 554 -21.11 -47.27 -28.58
CA VAL A 554 -20.06 -47.03 -27.56
C VAL A 554 -19.82 -45.53 -27.39
N VAL A 555 -19.66 -44.77 -28.48
CA VAL A 555 -19.44 -43.31 -28.45
C VAL A 555 -20.67 -42.57 -27.92
N VAL A 556 -21.89 -42.96 -28.32
CA VAL A 556 -23.12 -42.35 -27.80
C VAL A 556 -23.31 -42.66 -26.31
N GLY A 557 -22.98 -43.89 -25.88
CA GLY A 557 -23.01 -44.28 -24.47
C GLY A 557 -22.02 -43.50 -23.60
N THR A 558 -20.77 -43.36 -24.03
CA THR A 558 -19.77 -42.56 -23.29
C THR A 558 -20.10 -41.08 -23.30
N LEU A 559 -20.59 -40.50 -24.40
CA LEU A 559 -21.06 -39.11 -24.45
C LEU A 559 -22.15 -38.83 -23.41
N ILE A 560 -23.21 -39.66 -23.36
CA ILE A 560 -24.33 -39.46 -22.43
C ILE A 560 -23.87 -39.58 -20.97
N VAL A 561 -22.98 -40.52 -20.65
CA VAL A 561 -22.49 -40.71 -19.28
C VAL A 561 -21.55 -39.58 -18.84
N LEU A 562 -20.61 -39.17 -19.70
CA LEU A 562 -19.57 -38.19 -19.36
C LEU A 562 -20.05 -36.74 -19.43
N MET A 563 -21.00 -36.41 -20.33
CA MET A 563 -21.52 -35.05 -20.49
C MET A 563 -22.76 -34.75 -19.66
N ARG A 564 -23.26 -35.70 -18.85
CA ARG A 564 -24.53 -35.56 -18.10
C ARG A 564 -24.58 -34.27 -17.25
N ASP A 565 -23.47 -33.94 -16.59
CA ASP A 565 -23.38 -32.82 -15.64
C ASP A 565 -23.32 -31.49 -16.43
N ILE A 566 -22.53 -31.43 -17.51
CA ILE A 566 -22.41 -30.29 -18.44
C ILE A 566 -23.76 -29.97 -19.11
N ILE A 567 -24.51 -31.00 -19.52
CA ILE A 567 -25.84 -30.84 -20.12
C ILE A 567 -26.83 -30.27 -19.10
N TYR A 568 -26.78 -30.74 -17.85
CA TYR A 568 -27.64 -30.25 -16.76
C TYR A 568 -27.34 -28.78 -16.44
N GLU A 569 -26.08 -28.42 -16.23
CA GLU A 569 -25.66 -27.04 -15.95
C GLU A 569 -26.01 -26.09 -17.10
N SER A 570 -25.74 -26.49 -18.35
CA SER A 570 -26.13 -25.71 -19.54
C SER A 570 -27.63 -25.39 -19.58
N CYS A 571 -28.48 -26.35 -19.20
CA CYS A 571 -29.93 -26.13 -19.12
C CYS A 571 -30.32 -25.15 -18.00
N VAL A 572 -29.66 -25.24 -16.84
CA VAL A 572 -29.88 -24.34 -15.71
C VAL A 572 -29.44 -22.91 -16.03
N THR A 573 -28.22 -22.73 -16.58
CA THR A 573 -27.70 -21.42 -16.98
C THR A 573 -28.58 -20.77 -18.05
N PHE A 574 -29.07 -21.54 -19.03
CA PHE A 574 -30.02 -21.04 -20.04
C PHE A 574 -31.31 -20.50 -19.41
N TYR A 575 -31.87 -21.23 -18.43
CA TYR A 575 -33.07 -20.79 -17.71
C TYR A 575 -32.84 -19.54 -16.85
N GLN A 576 -31.67 -19.45 -16.19
CA GLN A 576 -31.26 -18.29 -15.41
C GLN A 576 -31.06 -17.04 -16.28
N ARG A 577 -30.32 -17.15 -17.40
CA ARG A 577 -30.16 -16.08 -18.40
C ARG A 577 -31.52 -15.53 -18.85
N ARG A 578 -32.45 -16.42 -19.21
CA ARG A 578 -33.80 -16.04 -19.66
C ARG A 578 -34.61 -15.30 -18.58
N ARG A 579 -34.43 -15.65 -17.29
CA ARG A 579 -35.07 -14.97 -16.16
C ARG A 579 -34.50 -13.56 -15.93
N ILE A 580 -33.18 -13.40 -16.03
CA ILE A 580 -32.48 -12.12 -15.81
C ILE A 580 -32.77 -11.12 -16.95
N ILE A 581 -32.79 -11.57 -18.20
CA ILE A 581 -33.18 -10.74 -19.35
C ILE A 581 -34.63 -10.23 -19.18
N GLY A 582 -35.53 -11.06 -18.63
CA GLY A 582 -36.89 -10.65 -18.28
C GLY A 582 -36.94 -9.54 -17.22
N ILE A 583 -36.07 -9.60 -16.20
CA ILE A 583 -35.96 -8.56 -15.16
C ILE A 583 -35.40 -7.25 -15.76
N ARG A 584 -34.33 -7.32 -16.57
CA ARG A 584 -33.73 -6.15 -17.24
C ARG A 584 -34.74 -5.45 -18.18
N LYS A 585 -35.53 -6.21 -18.96
CA LYS A 585 -36.61 -5.65 -19.78
C LYS A 585 -37.71 -5.00 -18.93
N ARG A 586 -38.05 -5.57 -17.76
CA ARG A 586 -38.99 -4.95 -16.81
C ARG A 586 -38.47 -3.62 -16.26
N LYS A 587 -37.21 -3.56 -15.79
CA LYS A 587 -36.58 -2.31 -15.30
C LYS A 587 -36.57 -1.22 -16.38
N LYS A 588 -36.07 -1.52 -17.60
CA LYS A 588 -36.14 -0.59 -18.75
C LYS A 588 -37.57 -0.14 -19.10
N SER A 589 -38.59 -1.00 -18.96
CA SER A 589 -39.99 -0.60 -19.18
C SER A 589 -40.54 0.32 -18.09
N ILE A 590 -40.13 0.12 -16.83
CA ILE A 590 -40.55 0.94 -15.68
C ILE A 590 -39.89 2.32 -15.78
N ASP A 591 -38.59 2.40 -16.08
CA ASP A 591 -37.90 3.69 -16.24
C ASP A 591 -38.41 4.47 -17.47
N LYS A 592 -38.83 3.78 -18.54
CA LYS A 592 -39.46 4.39 -19.73
C LYS A 592 -40.91 4.82 -19.50
N ALA A 593 -41.63 4.18 -18.58
CA ALA A 593 -42.96 4.60 -18.12
C ALA A 593 -42.87 5.82 -17.17
N ARG A 594 -41.93 5.77 -16.22
CA ARG A 594 -41.71 6.85 -15.22
C ARG A 594 -41.23 8.17 -15.84
N ARG A 595 -40.69 8.13 -17.07
CA ARG A 595 -40.38 9.32 -17.90
C ARG A 595 -41.57 9.84 -18.74
N ARG A 596 -42.78 9.28 -18.61
CA ARG A 596 -43.94 9.62 -19.46
C ARG A 596 -45.21 10.06 -18.72
N GLU A 597 -45.20 10.15 -17.40
CA GLU A 597 -46.40 10.48 -16.61
C GLU A 597 -46.32 11.85 -15.92
N ALA A 598 -46.77 12.87 -16.63
CA ALA A 598 -47.41 14.08 -16.11
C ALA A 598 -48.57 14.45 -17.08
N PRO A 599 -49.70 15.00 -16.60
CA PRO A 599 -51.00 14.42 -16.97
C PRO A 599 -51.71 15.08 -18.17
N ARG A 600 -52.60 14.29 -18.82
CA ARG A 600 -53.79 14.75 -19.55
C ARG A 600 -54.83 13.63 -19.70
N ASP A 601 -56.09 14.03 -19.78
CA ASP A 601 -57.30 13.23 -19.54
C ASP A 601 -57.82 12.38 -20.72
N SER A 602 -58.92 11.66 -20.48
CA SER A 602 -59.87 11.00 -21.42
C SER A 602 -59.39 9.74 -22.16
N GLU A 603 -60.23 8.79 -22.58
CA GLU A 603 -61.49 8.18 -22.10
C GLU A 603 -61.72 6.93 -22.99
N GLU A 604 -62.54 5.93 -22.58
CA GLU A 604 -63.11 4.87 -23.48
C GLU A 604 -62.12 3.85 -24.17
N ASP A 605 -62.45 2.60 -24.55
CA ASP A 605 -63.58 1.71 -24.22
C ASP A 605 -63.27 0.18 -24.43
N ALA A 606 -64.11 -0.66 -23.81
CA ALA A 606 -64.67 -1.96 -24.25
C ALA A 606 -63.95 -3.02 -25.15
N THR A 607 -63.79 -4.24 -24.56
CA THR A 607 -64.40 -5.56 -24.96
C THR A 607 -63.70 -6.65 -25.82
N ARG A 608 -64.07 -7.92 -25.45
CA ARG A 608 -64.03 -9.24 -26.16
C ARG A 608 -62.66 -9.91 -26.43
N GLY A 609 -62.46 -11.24 -26.30
CA GLY A 609 -63.28 -12.32 -25.68
C GLY A 609 -63.08 -13.73 -26.31
N GLN A 610 -62.94 -14.80 -25.49
CA GLN A 610 -63.21 -16.26 -25.76
C GLN A 610 -62.45 -16.98 -26.93
N SER A 611 -62.23 -18.32 -27.01
CA SER A 611 -62.46 -19.51 -26.14
C SER A 611 -61.83 -20.83 -26.70
N ILE A 612 -61.38 -21.73 -25.79
CA ILE A 612 -61.52 -23.23 -25.77
C ILE A 612 -60.78 -24.16 -26.80
N PRO A 613 -60.33 -25.40 -26.41
CA PRO A 613 -59.48 -26.31 -27.22
C PRO A 613 -60.12 -27.68 -27.62
N THR A 614 -59.37 -28.58 -28.29
CA THR A 614 -59.78 -29.98 -28.60
C THR A 614 -58.66 -31.04 -28.42
N GLN A 615 -59.03 -32.34 -28.35
CA GLN A 615 -58.26 -33.48 -27.81
C GLN A 615 -57.67 -34.47 -28.85
N SER A 616 -56.84 -35.43 -28.35
CA SER A 616 -56.78 -36.91 -28.64
C SER A 616 -55.36 -37.44 -29.00
N SER A 617 -54.94 -38.71 -28.78
CA SER A 617 -55.31 -39.78 -27.81
C SER A 617 -54.37 -41.02 -27.94
N ARG A 618 -54.00 -41.71 -26.81
CA ARG A 618 -53.63 -43.16 -26.68
C ARG A 618 -52.46 -43.75 -27.53
N SER A 619 -51.74 -44.83 -27.21
CA SER A 619 -51.60 -45.72 -26.01
C SER A 619 -50.30 -46.59 -26.09
N TRP A 620 -49.86 -47.15 -24.95
CA TRP A 620 -48.78 -48.16 -24.75
C TRP A 620 -49.24 -49.61 -25.14
N PRO A 621 -48.50 -50.75 -24.96
CA PRO A 621 -47.17 -50.99 -24.30
C PRO A 621 -46.19 -51.98 -25.00
N SER A 622 -44.96 -52.15 -24.45
CA SER A 622 -44.29 -53.47 -24.16
C SER A 622 -42.76 -53.39 -23.92
N LYS A 623 -42.30 -53.01 -22.72
CA LYS A 623 -40.87 -53.07 -22.33
C LYS A 623 -40.63 -53.54 -20.90
N LEU A 624 -40.64 -54.86 -20.68
CA LEU A 624 -40.33 -55.48 -19.37
C LEU A 624 -39.21 -56.54 -19.43
N ARG A 625 -38.77 -56.91 -20.64
CA ARG A 625 -37.67 -57.87 -20.86
C ARG A 625 -36.30 -57.20 -21.06
N GLU A 626 -36.27 -55.94 -21.48
CA GLU A 626 -35.03 -55.18 -21.69
C GLU A 626 -34.40 -54.67 -20.38
N VAL A 627 -35.23 -54.29 -19.40
CA VAL A 627 -34.77 -53.76 -18.11
C VAL A 627 -33.93 -54.78 -17.32
N LEU A 628 -34.30 -56.06 -17.39
CA LEU A 628 -33.62 -57.15 -16.67
C LEU A 628 -32.23 -57.49 -17.23
N LEU A 629 -32.00 -57.28 -18.53
CA LEU A 629 -30.69 -57.45 -19.16
C LEU A 629 -29.77 -56.24 -18.90
N PHE A 630 -30.33 -55.03 -18.80
CA PHE A 630 -29.59 -53.80 -18.52
C PHE A 630 -28.96 -53.81 -17.13
N VAL A 631 -29.69 -54.26 -16.10
CA VAL A 631 -29.19 -54.35 -14.71
C VAL A 631 -28.01 -55.34 -14.58
N TRP A 632 -28.04 -56.45 -15.30
CA TRP A 632 -26.98 -57.47 -15.22
C TRP A 632 -25.68 -57.00 -15.89
N ALA A 633 -25.77 -56.30 -17.02
CA ALA A 633 -24.61 -55.70 -17.68
C ALA A 633 -23.92 -54.64 -16.82
N LEU A 634 -24.71 -53.79 -16.14
CA LEU A 634 -24.23 -52.67 -15.34
C LEU A 634 -23.35 -53.12 -14.15
N LEU A 635 -23.75 -54.21 -13.47
CA LEU A 635 -22.98 -54.80 -12.37
C LEU A 635 -21.65 -55.42 -12.85
N ALA A 636 -21.63 -56.05 -14.02
CA ALA A 636 -20.41 -56.61 -14.60
C ALA A 636 -19.39 -55.51 -14.97
N THR A 637 -19.86 -54.39 -15.55
CA THR A 637 -18.97 -53.24 -15.86
C THR A 637 -18.42 -52.55 -14.60
N ALA A 638 -19.19 -52.48 -13.51
CA ALA A 638 -18.71 -51.90 -12.25
C ALA A 638 -17.54 -52.71 -11.66
N ALA A 639 -17.63 -54.04 -11.67
CA ALA A 639 -16.56 -54.91 -11.17
C ALA A 639 -15.24 -54.76 -11.96
N VAL A 640 -15.34 -54.64 -13.29
CA VAL A 640 -14.16 -54.44 -14.17
C VAL A 640 -13.54 -53.05 -13.97
N LEU A 641 -14.34 -52.00 -13.78
CA LEU A 641 -13.85 -50.64 -13.52
C LEU A 641 -13.11 -50.54 -12.19
N VAL A 642 -13.60 -51.16 -11.11
CA VAL A 642 -12.91 -51.19 -9.81
C VAL A 642 -11.54 -51.89 -9.93
N LEU A 643 -11.48 -53.00 -10.68
CA LEU A 643 -10.23 -53.73 -10.94
C LEU A 643 -9.24 -52.92 -11.80
N ALA A 644 -9.73 -52.20 -12.81
CA ALA A 644 -8.91 -51.34 -13.67
C ALA A 644 -8.33 -50.13 -12.90
N VAL A 645 -9.16 -49.47 -12.06
CA VAL A 645 -8.72 -48.36 -11.21
C VAL A 645 -7.66 -48.81 -10.20
N TRP A 646 -7.83 -49.99 -9.58
CA TRP A 646 -6.85 -50.54 -8.64
C TRP A 646 -5.50 -50.84 -9.30
N VAL A 647 -5.48 -51.29 -10.56
CA VAL A 647 -4.26 -51.55 -11.32
C VAL A 647 -3.61 -50.24 -11.81
N SER A 648 -4.37 -49.29 -12.35
CA SER A 648 -3.84 -48.01 -12.83
C SER A 648 -3.25 -47.15 -11.71
N HIS A 649 -3.86 -47.14 -10.51
CA HIS A 649 -3.34 -46.36 -9.38
C HIS A 649 -1.92 -46.82 -8.96
N LYS A 650 -1.61 -48.12 -9.16
CA LYS A 650 -0.29 -48.70 -8.87
C LYS A 650 0.78 -48.44 -9.94
N GLN A 651 0.40 -47.90 -11.10
CA GLN A 651 1.29 -47.68 -12.24
C GLN A 651 1.64 -46.20 -12.52
N GLN A 652 0.87 -45.25 -11.98
CA GLN A 652 1.14 -43.81 -12.16
C GLN A 652 2.06 -43.20 -11.07
N THR A 653 2.34 -43.91 -9.97
CA THR A 653 3.22 -43.44 -8.88
C THR A 653 4.68 -43.85 -9.08
N SER A 654 5.23 -43.64 -10.29
CA SER A 654 6.64 -43.93 -10.62
C SER A 654 7.25 -42.85 -11.51
N PHE A 655 7.10 -41.60 -11.09
CA PHE A 655 8.16 -40.62 -11.30
C PHE A 655 9.18 -40.77 -10.16
N ASN A 656 10.46 -40.46 -10.40
CA ASN A 656 11.45 -40.44 -9.33
C ASN A 656 10.99 -39.46 -8.24
N LYS A 657 10.62 -39.98 -7.07
CA LYS A 657 10.43 -39.15 -5.89
C LYS A 657 11.74 -38.38 -5.62
N PRO A 658 11.71 -37.04 -5.43
CA PRO A 658 12.76 -36.40 -4.64
C PRO A 658 12.77 -37.05 -3.25
N SER A 659 13.88 -36.95 -2.51
CA SER A 659 14.00 -37.63 -1.22
C SER A 659 12.81 -37.29 -0.30
N ASP A 660 12.12 -38.32 0.22
CA ASP A 660 11.07 -38.10 1.23
C ASP A 660 11.68 -37.51 2.53
N LYS A 661 12.98 -37.75 2.74
CA LYS A 661 13.81 -37.19 3.81
C LYS A 661 14.46 -35.89 3.34
N ARG A 662 14.13 -34.77 4.00
CA ARG A 662 14.69 -33.44 3.78
C ARG A 662 14.76 -32.67 5.10
N ASN A 663 15.64 -31.67 5.17
CA ASN A 663 15.76 -30.75 6.29
C ASN A 663 15.24 -29.36 5.91
N LEU A 664 14.60 -28.65 6.84
CA LEU A 664 14.23 -27.24 6.68
C LEU A 664 14.71 -26.46 7.89
N ILE A 665 15.55 -25.45 7.65
CA ILE A 665 15.95 -24.49 8.67
C ILE A 665 15.27 -23.17 8.33
N PHE A 666 14.48 -22.66 9.26
CA PHE A 666 13.89 -21.33 9.19
C PHE A 666 14.59 -20.43 10.21
N MET A 667 15.17 -19.31 9.77
CA MET A 667 15.78 -18.35 10.69
C MET A 667 14.98 -17.05 10.75
N VAL A 668 14.57 -16.64 11.95
CA VAL A 668 13.96 -15.34 12.18
C VAL A 668 15.01 -14.37 12.72
N SER A 669 14.93 -13.11 12.31
CA SER A 669 15.80 -12.02 12.77
C SER A 669 14.90 -10.91 13.27
N ASP A 670 14.39 -11.04 14.50
CA ASP A 670 13.38 -10.14 15.06
C ASP A 670 13.84 -8.66 14.94
N GLY A 671 12.97 -7.77 14.48
CA GLY A 671 13.27 -6.35 14.29
C GLY A 671 14.31 -5.98 13.22
N MET A 672 14.88 -6.93 12.46
CA MET A 672 15.98 -6.69 11.51
C MET A 672 15.53 -6.14 10.14
N GLY A 673 15.39 -4.82 10.04
CA GLY A 673 15.20 -4.13 8.76
C GLY A 673 16.47 -3.92 7.91
N PRO A 674 16.33 -3.46 6.65
CA PRO A 674 17.44 -3.20 5.73
C PRO A 674 18.47 -2.16 6.22
N ALA A 675 18.07 -1.26 7.13
CA ALA A 675 18.94 -0.28 7.76
C ALA A 675 19.96 -0.94 8.70
N SER A 676 19.53 -1.92 9.50
CA SER A 676 20.35 -2.64 10.48
C SER A 676 21.52 -3.38 9.82
N LEU A 677 21.29 -3.97 8.64
CA LEU A 677 22.37 -4.58 7.84
C LEU A 677 23.33 -3.55 7.26
N SER A 678 22.84 -2.39 6.83
CA SER A 678 23.66 -1.33 6.26
C SER A 678 24.57 -0.69 7.31
N LEU A 679 24.05 -0.48 8.52
CA LEU A 679 24.80 -0.08 9.71
C LEU A 679 25.87 -1.14 10.04
N THR A 680 25.49 -2.41 10.16
CA THR A 680 26.37 -3.49 10.57
C THR A 680 27.49 -3.78 9.58
N ARG A 681 27.19 -3.81 8.27
CA ARG A 681 28.17 -4.02 7.19
C ARG A 681 29.30 -3.00 7.27
N SER A 682 28.94 -1.73 7.40
CA SER A 682 29.89 -0.62 7.39
C SER A 682 30.60 -0.43 8.74
N PHE A 683 29.97 -0.85 9.85
CA PHE A 683 30.63 -1.03 11.15
C PHE A 683 31.70 -2.14 11.09
N ARG A 684 31.38 -3.32 10.55
CA ARG A 684 32.33 -4.43 10.40
C ARG A 684 33.51 -4.04 9.51
N GLN A 685 33.26 -3.40 8.37
CA GLN A 685 34.31 -2.87 7.48
C GLN A 685 35.28 -1.94 8.23
N HIS A 686 34.76 -1.08 9.12
CA HIS A 686 35.60 -0.19 9.93
C HIS A 686 36.42 -0.93 10.99
N VAL A 687 35.80 -1.83 11.77
CA VAL A 687 36.45 -2.54 12.88
C VAL A 687 37.48 -3.57 12.41
N GLU A 688 37.20 -4.29 11.32
CA GLU A 688 38.10 -5.30 10.74
C GLU A 688 39.09 -4.71 9.71
N GLY A 689 38.96 -3.43 9.34
CA GLY A 689 39.85 -2.74 8.39
C GLY A 689 39.71 -3.24 6.94
N LEU A 690 38.48 -3.58 6.53
CA LEU A 690 38.18 -4.22 5.25
C LEU A 690 37.96 -3.19 4.12
N GLU A 691 38.04 -3.65 2.88
CA GLU A 691 37.68 -2.84 1.72
C GLU A 691 36.16 -2.60 1.65
N TYR A 692 35.75 -1.48 1.05
CA TYR A 692 34.35 -1.07 0.87
C TYR A 692 33.48 -2.08 0.10
N GLY A 693 34.11 -3.02 -0.61
CA GLY A 693 33.45 -4.10 -1.35
C GLY A 693 33.21 -5.37 -0.54
N ASP A 694 33.71 -5.50 0.70
CA ASP A 694 33.38 -6.66 1.55
C ASP A 694 31.94 -6.54 2.07
N THR A 695 31.24 -7.67 2.12
CA THR A 695 29.83 -7.74 2.52
C THR A 695 29.62 -8.83 3.57
N LEU A 696 28.51 -8.74 4.30
CA LEU A 696 28.05 -9.79 5.19
C LEU A 696 27.78 -11.09 4.40
N THR A 697 27.67 -12.22 5.08
CA THR A 697 27.22 -13.47 4.43
C THR A 697 25.76 -13.37 4.00
N LEU A 698 24.90 -12.74 4.81
CA LEU A 698 23.51 -12.40 4.48
C LEU A 698 23.41 -11.64 3.14
N ASP A 699 24.26 -10.63 2.90
CA ASP A 699 24.25 -9.84 1.65
C ASP A 699 24.43 -10.71 0.39
N LYS A 700 25.18 -11.81 0.50
CA LYS A 700 25.46 -12.76 -0.61
C LYS A 700 24.28 -13.69 -0.89
N HIS A 701 23.33 -13.78 0.04
CA HIS A 701 22.19 -14.70 0.03
C HIS A 701 20.83 -13.99 -0.02
N PHE A 702 20.83 -12.68 -0.28
CA PHE A 702 19.60 -11.89 -0.44
C PHE A 702 18.74 -12.43 -1.60
N TRP A 703 17.47 -12.69 -1.31
CA TRP A 703 16.57 -13.42 -2.20
C TRP A 703 15.31 -12.63 -2.57
N GLY A 704 14.83 -11.80 -1.66
CA GLY A 704 13.60 -11.01 -1.81
C GLY A 704 13.34 -10.13 -0.59
N THR A 705 12.12 -9.65 -0.46
CA THR A 705 11.64 -8.84 0.68
C THR A 705 10.24 -9.30 1.09
N SER A 706 9.97 -9.34 2.39
CA SER A 706 8.64 -9.60 2.95
C SER A 706 7.96 -8.31 3.37
N ARG A 707 6.68 -8.18 3.02
CA ARG A 707 5.74 -7.28 3.70
C ARG A 707 5.30 -7.93 5.02
N THR A 708 4.98 -7.13 6.02
CA THR A 708 4.93 -7.59 7.43
C THR A 708 3.60 -7.34 8.15
N ARG A 709 2.79 -6.34 7.72
CA ARG A 709 1.53 -5.90 8.36
C ARG A 709 0.67 -7.01 8.96
N SER A 710 0.03 -6.77 10.10
CA SER A 710 -0.91 -7.71 10.69
C SER A 710 -2.33 -7.56 10.09
N SER A 711 -3.31 -8.26 10.66
CA SER A 711 -4.73 -8.05 10.37
C SER A 711 -5.34 -6.89 11.16
N SER A 712 -4.74 -6.49 12.30
CA SER A 712 -5.25 -5.41 13.16
C SER A 712 -4.49 -4.08 13.02
N SER A 713 -3.29 -4.10 12.42
CA SER A 713 -2.42 -2.92 12.27
C SER A 713 -1.61 -2.98 10.98
N LEU A 714 -1.19 -1.81 10.49
CA LEU A 714 -0.20 -1.71 9.41
C LEU A 714 1.23 -2.02 9.88
N VAL A 715 1.48 -1.91 11.19
CA VAL A 715 2.71 -2.29 11.88
C VAL A 715 2.41 -3.54 12.70
N THR A 716 3.05 -4.67 12.36
CA THR A 716 2.88 -5.93 13.09
C THR A 716 3.71 -5.93 14.38
N ASP A 717 3.36 -6.81 15.31
CA ASP A 717 4.30 -7.29 16.33
C ASP A 717 4.86 -8.67 15.94
N SER A 718 5.84 -9.16 16.70
CA SER A 718 6.48 -10.46 16.52
C SER A 718 5.45 -11.60 16.57
N ALA A 719 4.42 -11.50 17.41
CA ALA A 719 3.37 -12.53 17.52
C ALA A 719 2.54 -12.68 16.23
N ALA A 720 2.03 -11.58 15.68
CA ALA A 720 1.30 -11.62 14.41
C ALA A 720 2.22 -11.90 13.20
N GLY A 721 3.48 -11.49 13.27
CA GLY A 721 4.50 -11.77 12.25
C GLY A 721 4.85 -13.26 12.19
N ALA A 722 5.23 -13.84 13.34
CA ALA A 722 5.54 -15.25 13.49
C ALA A 722 4.33 -16.16 13.25
N THR A 723 3.12 -15.78 13.65
CA THR A 723 1.88 -16.49 13.29
C THR A 723 1.68 -16.55 11.77
N ALA A 724 2.08 -15.52 11.02
CA ALA A 724 2.01 -15.56 9.56
C ALA A 724 3.03 -16.53 8.94
N PHE A 725 4.23 -16.66 9.51
CA PHE A 725 5.22 -17.67 9.11
C PHE A 725 4.80 -19.09 9.51
N SER A 726 4.21 -19.26 10.69
CA SER A 726 3.95 -20.58 11.26
C SER A 726 2.64 -21.18 10.73
N CYS A 727 1.56 -20.39 10.65
CA CYS A 727 0.25 -20.83 10.15
C CYS A 727 0.01 -20.53 8.66
N GLY A 728 0.83 -19.70 8.00
CA GLY A 728 0.57 -19.20 6.65
C GLY A 728 -0.64 -18.25 6.57
N ARG A 729 -1.01 -17.60 7.68
CA ARG A 729 -2.25 -16.79 7.80
C ARG A 729 -2.01 -15.54 8.64
N LYS A 730 -2.60 -14.40 8.22
CA LYS A 730 -2.55 -13.14 8.98
C LYS A 730 -3.33 -13.25 10.30
N SER A 731 -2.78 -12.65 11.36
CA SER A 731 -3.44 -12.50 12.66
C SER A 731 -3.35 -11.08 13.23
N TYR A 732 -3.94 -10.84 14.40
CA TYR A 732 -3.95 -9.59 15.14
C TYR A 732 -2.72 -9.49 16.06
N ASN A 733 -2.26 -8.27 16.37
CA ASN A 733 -1.06 -8.09 17.20
C ASN A 733 -1.24 -8.73 18.58
N GLY A 734 -0.20 -9.42 19.06
CA GLY A 734 -0.20 -10.18 20.30
C GLY A 734 -0.78 -11.60 20.21
N ALA A 735 -1.31 -12.03 19.07
CA ALA A 735 -1.85 -13.38 18.89
C ALA A 735 -0.75 -14.44 18.73
N ILE A 736 -0.78 -15.51 19.54
CA ILE A 736 0.12 -16.66 19.38
C ILE A 736 -0.65 -17.79 18.70
N SER A 737 -0.43 -18.00 17.41
CA SER A 737 -1.08 -19.05 16.61
C SER A 737 -2.62 -19.04 16.69
N MET A 738 -3.20 -17.87 16.93
CA MET A 738 -4.65 -17.63 16.90
C MET A 738 -4.98 -16.81 15.66
N LEU A 739 -6.22 -16.91 15.15
CA LEU A 739 -6.74 -16.16 14.02
C LEU A 739 -7.74 -15.07 14.49
N PRO A 740 -8.07 -14.08 13.64
CA PRO A 740 -9.16 -13.14 13.90
C PRO A 740 -10.47 -13.87 14.23
N GLY A 741 -11.09 -13.54 15.36
CA GLY A 741 -12.17 -14.32 15.96
C GLY A 741 -11.72 -15.32 17.03
N TYR A 742 -10.47 -15.24 17.46
CA TYR A 742 -9.87 -16.04 18.55
C TYR A 742 -9.96 -17.55 18.31
N THR A 743 -9.70 -18.04 17.09
CA THR A 743 -9.66 -19.48 16.78
C THR A 743 -8.22 -19.94 16.51
N PRO A 744 -7.79 -21.11 17.02
CA PRO A 744 -6.43 -21.59 16.79
C PRO A 744 -6.20 -21.90 15.31
N CYS A 745 -5.01 -21.57 14.80
CA CYS A 745 -4.44 -22.14 13.58
C CYS A 745 -3.33 -23.11 13.93
N GLY A 746 -3.26 -24.23 13.20
CA GLY A 746 -2.15 -25.15 13.32
C GLY A 746 -0.90 -24.58 12.66
N THR A 747 0.27 -25.00 13.12
CA THR A 747 1.56 -24.49 12.65
C THR A 747 2.28 -25.48 11.74
N VAL A 748 3.26 -24.99 10.98
CA VAL A 748 4.17 -25.81 10.17
C VAL A 748 5.03 -26.75 11.02
N LEU A 749 5.41 -26.36 12.25
CA LEU A 749 6.18 -27.22 13.16
C LEU A 749 5.33 -28.39 13.65
N GLU A 750 4.08 -28.13 14.06
CA GLU A 750 3.15 -29.19 14.47
C GLU A 750 2.83 -30.15 13.31
N ALA A 751 2.61 -29.60 12.11
CA ALA A 751 2.38 -30.38 10.91
C ALA A 751 3.61 -31.22 10.51
N ALA A 752 4.82 -30.67 10.70
CA ALA A 752 6.08 -31.39 10.53
C ALA A 752 6.22 -32.53 11.55
N LYS A 753 5.96 -32.27 12.83
CA LYS A 753 5.97 -33.30 13.88
C LYS A 753 5.01 -34.44 13.56
N LYS A 754 3.77 -34.11 13.19
CA LYS A 754 2.71 -35.07 12.82
C LYS A 754 3.06 -35.87 11.57
N ALA A 755 3.83 -35.29 10.65
CA ALA A 755 4.38 -35.97 9.47
C ALA A 755 5.66 -36.79 9.76
N GLY A 756 6.15 -36.82 11.00
CA GLY A 756 7.28 -37.63 11.45
C GLY A 756 8.65 -36.94 11.41
N TYR A 757 8.70 -35.63 11.16
CA TYR A 757 9.95 -34.86 11.28
C TYR A 757 10.30 -34.63 12.76
N THR A 758 11.60 -34.58 13.08
CA THR A 758 12.07 -34.08 14.38
C THR A 758 12.04 -32.55 14.38
N THR A 759 11.69 -31.93 15.50
CA THR A 759 11.42 -30.49 15.58
C THR A 759 12.26 -29.80 16.64
N GLY A 760 12.73 -28.57 16.36
CA GLY A 760 13.51 -27.80 17.32
C GLY A 760 13.30 -26.28 17.24
N LEU A 761 13.51 -25.63 18.39
CA LEU A 761 13.48 -24.19 18.61
C LEU A 761 14.80 -23.75 19.26
N VAL A 762 15.43 -22.70 18.73
CA VAL A 762 16.67 -22.11 19.27
C VAL A 762 16.55 -20.60 19.25
N VAL A 763 16.63 -19.94 20.41
CA VAL A 763 16.42 -18.49 20.52
C VAL A 763 17.43 -17.84 21.48
N THR A 764 17.53 -16.51 21.47
CA THR A 764 18.32 -15.76 22.47
C THR A 764 17.47 -15.09 23.56
N THR A 765 16.18 -14.92 23.33
CA THR A 765 15.19 -14.47 24.33
C THR A 765 14.68 -15.63 25.19
N ASP A 766 13.66 -15.35 26.01
CA ASP A 766 12.77 -16.36 26.58
C ASP A 766 12.26 -17.34 25.51
N ILE A 767 12.38 -18.66 25.75
CA ILE A 767 11.83 -19.67 24.83
C ILE A 767 10.30 -19.54 24.65
N THR A 768 9.63 -18.93 25.62
CA THR A 768 8.19 -18.63 25.66
C THR A 768 7.81 -17.30 25.02
N ASP A 769 8.75 -16.57 24.41
CA ASP A 769 8.43 -15.33 23.70
C ASP A 769 7.74 -15.59 22.35
N ALA A 770 7.19 -14.54 21.75
CA ALA A 770 6.18 -14.67 20.72
C ALA A 770 6.62 -15.48 19.49
N THR A 771 7.85 -15.28 19.00
CA THR A 771 8.34 -15.98 17.80
C THR A 771 8.43 -17.48 17.98
N PRO A 772 9.18 -18.05 18.97
CA PRO A 772 9.17 -19.50 19.22
C PRO A 772 7.78 -20.02 19.60
N ALA A 773 7.03 -19.30 20.44
CA ALA A 773 5.70 -19.71 20.88
C ALA A 773 4.72 -19.88 19.71
N CYS A 774 4.79 -19.02 18.69
CA CYS A 774 3.97 -19.12 17.48
C CYS A 774 4.21 -20.39 16.64
N PHE A 775 5.25 -21.19 16.93
CA PHE A 775 5.43 -22.50 16.29
C PHE A 775 4.91 -23.67 17.13
N ALA A 776 4.68 -23.50 18.43
CA ALA A 776 4.42 -24.62 19.35
C ALA A 776 3.22 -24.46 20.31
N SER A 777 2.61 -23.27 20.38
CA SER A 777 1.56 -22.91 21.33
C SER A 777 0.40 -22.15 20.69
N HIS A 778 -0.76 -22.11 21.36
CA HIS A 778 -1.94 -21.31 21.00
C HIS A 778 -2.48 -20.55 22.22
N VAL A 779 -2.28 -19.23 22.25
CA VAL A 779 -2.84 -18.35 23.29
C VAL A 779 -3.35 -17.04 22.68
N ASN A 780 -4.35 -16.43 23.31
CA ASN A 780 -4.98 -15.20 22.79
C ASN A 780 -4.01 -14.01 22.82
N TYR A 781 -3.09 -13.98 23.79
CA TYR A 781 -2.16 -12.87 24.03
C TYR A 781 -0.75 -13.37 24.38
N ARG A 782 0.30 -12.80 23.76
CA ARG A 782 1.74 -13.16 23.96
C ARG A 782 2.24 -13.07 25.40
N MET A 783 1.53 -12.33 26.26
CA MET A 783 1.85 -12.19 27.68
C MET A 783 1.51 -13.46 28.51
N GLN A 784 0.79 -14.44 27.95
CA GLN A 784 0.43 -15.68 28.63
C GLN A 784 1.59 -16.70 28.66
N GLN A 785 2.81 -16.26 28.95
CA GLN A 785 4.03 -17.07 28.85
C GLN A 785 4.05 -18.28 29.81
N ASP A 786 3.41 -18.16 30.97
CA ASP A 786 3.20 -19.28 31.89
C ASP A 786 2.40 -20.45 31.27
N GLU A 787 1.45 -20.15 30.37
CA GLU A 787 0.65 -21.14 29.64
C GLU A 787 1.40 -21.68 28.42
N ILE A 788 2.12 -20.81 27.70
CA ILE A 788 3.01 -21.18 26.58
C ILE A 788 4.05 -22.22 27.05
N ALA A 789 4.67 -22.02 28.22
CA ALA A 789 5.64 -22.97 28.80
C ALA A 789 5.05 -24.38 28.98
N LEU A 790 3.77 -24.48 29.40
CA LEU A 790 3.08 -25.76 29.57
C LEU A 790 2.77 -26.43 28.22
N GLN A 791 2.35 -25.64 27.22
CA GLN A 791 2.04 -26.15 25.89
C GLN A 791 3.32 -26.66 25.18
N GLU A 792 4.42 -25.92 25.25
CA GLU A 792 5.72 -26.27 24.64
C GLU A 792 6.31 -27.59 25.14
N ILE A 793 6.17 -27.90 26.44
CA ILE A 793 6.63 -29.20 26.99
C ILE A 793 5.72 -30.38 26.58
N GLY A 794 4.50 -30.09 26.09
CA GLY A 794 3.54 -31.07 25.60
C GLY A 794 2.22 -31.18 26.39
N GLN A 795 1.93 -30.25 27.31
CA GLN A 795 0.65 -30.21 28.04
C GLN A 795 -0.48 -29.48 27.27
N GLY A 796 -0.23 -29.11 26.00
CA GLY A 796 -1.19 -28.40 25.17
C GLY A 796 -2.31 -29.27 24.57
N PRO A 797 -3.11 -28.70 23.65
CA PRO A 797 -4.17 -29.43 22.95
C PRO A 797 -3.65 -30.58 22.06
N LEU A 798 -2.38 -30.52 21.65
CA LEU A 798 -1.68 -31.60 20.96
C LEU A 798 -0.66 -32.25 21.91
N ASP A 799 -0.34 -33.52 21.65
CA ASP A 799 0.83 -34.16 22.28
C ASP A 799 2.11 -33.41 21.92
N ARG A 800 3.18 -33.55 22.71
CA ARG A 800 4.46 -32.84 22.55
C ARG A 800 4.92 -32.64 21.09
N VAL A 801 4.87 -31.38 20.63
CA VAL A 801 5.20 -31.00 19.25
C VAL A 801 6.67 -30.63 19.02
N VAL A 802 7.42 -30.28 20.07
CA VAL A 802 8.86 -29.94 20.03
C VAL A 802 9.72 -31.10 20.57
N ASP A 803 10.90 -31.36 19.99
CA ASP A 803 11.88 -32.30 20.54
C ASP A 803 13.14 -31.63 21.13
N LEU A 804 13.47 -30.42 20.69
CA LEU A 804 14.64 -29.68 21.17
C LEU A 804 14.28 -28.20 21.41
N MET A 805 14.59 -27.70 22.60
CA MET A 805 14.48 -26.29 22.95
C MET A 805 15.80 -25.80 23.55
N LEU A 806 16.35 -24.70 23.06
CA LEU A 806 17.56 -24.05 23.58
C LEU A 806 17.34 -22.52 23.64
N GLY A 807 17.35 -21.90 24.82
CA GLY A 807 17.13 -20.45 24.97
C GLY A 807 17.22 -19.94 26.40
N GLY A 808 16.61 -18.77 26.64
CA GLY A 808 16.38 -18.16 27.96
C GLY A 808 15.01 -18.53 28.56
N GLY A 809 14.51 -17.70 29.48
CA GLY A 809 13.14 -17.79 29.99
C GLY A 809 12.89 -18.80 31.09
N ARG A 810 13.94 -19.28 31.78
CA ARG A 810 13.83 -20.26 32.88
C ARG A 810 12.83 -19.85 33.98
N CYS A 811 12.60 -18.56 34.21
CA CYS A 811 11.69 -18.09 35.25
C CYS A 811 10.23 -18.54 35.01
N HIS A 812 9.81 -18.70 33.75
CA HIS A 812 8.49 -19.20 33.37
C HIS A 812 8.32 -20.71 33.54
N PHE A 813 9.41 -21.44 33.84
CA PHE A 813 9.43 -22.88 34.07
C PHE A 813 9.60 -23.25 35.56
N LEU A 814 9.94 -22.28 36.41
CA LEU A 814 10.11 -22.45 37.86
C LEU A 814 8.86 -21.96 38.62
N PRO A 815 8.43 -22.64 39.70
CA PRO A 815 7.25 -22.25 40.46
C PRO A 815 7.50 -20.95 41.24
N ASN A 816 6.44 -20.22 41.58
CA ASN A 816 6.49 -18.99 42.39
C ASN A 816 7.12 -19.15 43.79
N THR A 817 7.34 -20.39 44.23
CA THR A 817 8.00 -20.74 45.50
C THR A 817 9.52 -20.92 45.40
N THR A 818 10.07 -20.95 44.19
CA THR A 818 11.52 -21.09 43.93
C THR A 818 12.15 -19.75 43.57
N ASP A 819 13.35 -19.51 44.10
CA ASP A 819 14.12 -18.31 43.81
C ASP A 819 14.47 -18.23 42.31
N GLY A 820 14.22 -17.07 41.69
CA GLY A 820 14.31 -16.89 40.24
C GLY A 820 13.10 -17.39 39.43
N GLY A 821 12.02 -17.87 40.05
CA GLY A 821 10.74 -18.13 39.37
C GLY A 821 9.92 -16.84 39.18
N CYS A 822 9.26 -16.70 38.02
CA CYS A 822 8.38 -15.56 37.69
C CYS A 822 6.93 -15.98 37.40
N ARG A 823 6.64 -17.29 37.44
CA ARG A 823 5.28 -17.83 37.32
C ARG A 823 4.34 -17.27 38.38
N GLN A 824 3.05 -17.24 38.08
CA GLN A 824 2.02 -16.86 39.07
C GLN A 824 1.56 -18.05 39.94
N ASP A 825 1.77 -19.28 39.49
CA ASP A 825 1.40 -20.53 40.18
C ASP A 825 2.60 -21.25 40.84
N ASP A 826 2.31 -22.34 41.55
CA ASP A 826 3.30 -23.20 42.20
C ASP A 826 3.74 -24.42 41.35
N ILE A 827 3.55 -24.36 40.03
CA ILE A 827 3.89 -25.46 39.11
C ILE A 827 5.37 -25.42 38.73
N ASP A 828 6.10 -26.50 39.02
CA ASP A 828 7.44 -26.75 38.47
C ASP A 828 7.32 -27.42 37.10
N VAL A 829 7.44 -26.62 36.05
CA VAL A 829 7.31 -27.05 34.66
C VAL A 829 8.50 -27.91 34.25
N ILE A 830 9.69 -27.71 34.83
CA ILE A 830 10.88 -28.53 34.56
C ILE A 830 10.65 -29.94 35.12
N GLU A 831 10.18 -30.05 36.37
CA GLU A 831 9.88 -31.34 36.99
C GLU A 831 8.74 -32.06 36.25
N LEU A 832 7.71 -31.32 35.82
CA LEU A 832 6.61 -31.82 35.01
C LEU A 832 7.08 -32.35 33.65
N ALA A 833 7.90 -31.56 32.94
CA ALA A 833 8.51 -31.94 31.66
C ALA A 833 9.34 -33.22 31.79
N GLN A 834 10.14 -33.35 32.84
CA GLN A 834 10.94 -34.55 33.10
C GLN A 834 10.09 -35.78 33.42
N LYS A 835 9.08 -35.65 34.29
CA LYS A 835 8.29 -36.78 34.81
C LYS A 835 7.22 -37.28 33.85
N GLU A 836 6.47 -36.38 33.22
CA GLU A 836 5.29 -36.73 32.41
C GLU A 836 5.61 -36.80 30.92
N PHE A 837 6.47 -35.90 30.44
CA PHE A 837 6.79 -35.75 29.01
C PHE A 837 8.19 -36.27 28.61
N GLY A 838 9.00 -36.70 29.58
CA GLY A 838 10.29 -37.36 29.37
C GLY A 838 11.42 -36.45 28.88
N TRP A 839 11.36 -35.15 29.16
CA TRP A 839 12.42 -34.20 28.80
C TRP A 839 13.71 -34.46 29.57
N ASN A 840 14.84 -34.32 28.87
CA ASN A 840 16.14 -34.08 29.49
C ASN A 840 16.27 -32.57 29.70
N TYR A 841 16.95 -32.14 30.76
CA TYR A 841 17.09 -30.72 31.10
C TYR A 841 18.55 -30.33 31.36
N ILE A 842 18.95 -29.16 30.84
CA ILE A 842 20.20 -28.48 31.15
C ILE A 842 19.94 -27.00 31.45
N GLY A 843 20.57 -26.46 32.48
CA GLY A 843 20.29 -25.10 32.98
C GLY A 843 21.51 -24.17 33.04
N ASP A 844 22.69 -24.60 32.60
CA ASP A 844 23.93 -23.84 32.75
C ASP A 844 24.94 -24.14 31.64
N ARG A 845 25.95 -23.26 31.53
CA ARG A 845 27.04 -23.39 30.56
C ARG A 845 27.87 -24.68 30.74
N PRO A 846 28.29 -25.10 31.95
CA PRO A 846 28.99 -26.37 32.14
C PRO A 846 28.23 -27.59 31.60
N ALA A 847 26.92 -27.68 31.79
CA ALA A 847 26.09 -28.75 31.27
C ALA A 847 25.95 -28.66 29.73
N PHE A 848 25.81 -27.45 29.18
CA PHE A 848 25.86 -27.24 27.73
C PHE A 848 27.20 -27.69 27.12
N ASP A 849 28.32 -27.37 27.78
CA ASP A 849 29.67 -27.67 27.30
C ASP A 849 29.99 -29.19 27.25
N GLU A 850 29.21 -30.04 27.93
CA GLU A 850 29.28 -31.50 27.78
C GLU A 850 28.76 -31.99 26.42
N PHE A 851 27.84 -31.25 25.81
CA PHE A 851 27.27 -31.54 24.49
C PHE A 851 27.90 -30.68 23.40
N TRP A 852 28.34 -29.47 23.72
CA TRP A 852 29.08 -28.60 22.82
C TRP A 852 30.35 -29.28 22.28
N GLU A 853 30.79 -28.87 21.09
CA GLU A 853 31.92 -29.48 20.35
C GLU A 853 31.76 -30.99 20.03
N GLY A 854 30.62 -31.61 20.33
CA GLY A 854 30.34 -33.01 20.02
C GLY A 854 30.94 -34.02 21.01
N LYS A 855 31.24 -33.59 22.25
CA LYS A 855 31.79 -34.47 23.30
C LYS A 855 30.82 -35.57 23.76
N LYS A 856 29.51 -35.30 23.71
CA LYS A 856 28.42 -36.27 23.94
C LYS A 856 27.30 -36.08 22.90
N GLU A 857 26.55 -37.15 22.64
CA GLU A 857 25.29 -37.08 21.89
C GLU A 857 24.19 -36.48 22.79
N ILE A 858 23.32 -35.64 22.22
CA ILE A 858 22.18 -35.04 22.94
C ILE A 858 21.02 -36.04 22.97
N PRO A 859 20.54 -36.46 24.15
CA PRO A 859 19.33 -37.27 24.24
C PRO A 859 18.10 -36.39 23.97
N LEU A 860 17.30 -36.75 22.96
CA LEU A 860 16.02 -36.08 22.70
C LEU A 860 14.86 -36.81 23.40
N PRO A 861 13.86 -36.09 23.93
CA PRO A 861 13.72 -34.63 23.91
C PRO A 861 14.64 -33.89 24.91
N MET A 862 15.07 -32.66 24.59
CA MET A 862 16.03 -31.88 25.38
C MET A 862 15.60 -30.40 25.53
N LEU A 863 15.53 -29.93 26.78
CA LEU A 863 15.20 -28.57 27.19
C LEU A 863 16.43 -27.89 27.80
N GLY A 864 16.96 -26.87 27.14
CA GLY A 864 18.08 -26.06 27.61
C GLY A 864 17.65 -24.62 27.92
N LEU A 865 17.67 -24.23 29.19
CA LEU A 865 17.26 -22.90 29.66
C LEU A 865 18.42 -22.23 30.40
N PHE A 866 19.20 -21.42 29.68
CA PHE A 866 20.52 -20.96 30.14
C PHE A 866 20.47 -19.65 30.94
N ALA A 867 19.44 -18.83 30.73
CA ALA A 867 19.24 -17.56 31.42
C ALA A 867 17.88 -17.54 32.18
N PRO A 868 17.74 -16.73 33.26
CA PRO A 868 16.47 -16.57 33.99
C PRO A 868 15.37 -16.01 33.09
N THR A 869 15.70 -14.95 32.34
CA THR A 869 14.94 -14.37 31.24
C THR A 869 15.79 -14.53 29.96
N ASP A 870 15.81 -13.54 29.06
CA ASP A 870 16.71 -13.44 27.92
C ASP A 870 18.20 -13.70 28.24
N ILE A 871 18.91 -14.23 27.25
CA ILE A 871 20.38 -14.23 27.22
C ILE A 871 20.84 -12.78 26.97
N PRO A 872 21.87 -12.27 27.68
CA PRO A 872 22.38 -10.92 27.48
C PRO A 872 22.80 -10.65 26.02
N PHE A 873 22.74 -9.38 25.60
CA PHE A 873 23.22 -8.96 24.28
C PHE A 873 24.65 -9.45 24.01
N GLU A 874 24.99 -9.79 22.77
CA GLU A 874 26.31 -10.28 22.33
C GLU A 874 27.45 -9.31 22.74
N LEU A 875 27.16 -8.00 22.79
CA LEU A 875 28.04 -6.96 23.33
C LEU A 875 28.54 -7.27 24.75
N ASP A 876 27.65 -7.78 25.62
CA ASP A 876 27.93 -8.12 27.00
C ASP A 876 28.27 -9.61 27.16
N ARG A 877 27.51 -10.49 26.49
CA ARG A 877 27.60 -11.96 26.54
C ARG A 877 28.97 -12.48 26.13
N ARG A 878 29.66 -11.81 25.20
CA ARG A 878 31.06 -12.12 24.84
C ARG A 878 32.06 -12.00 26.01
N ASN A 879 31.72 -11.25 27.06
CA ASN A 879 32.48 -11.16 28.31
C ASN A 879 31.99 -12.16 29.37
N MET A 880 30.98 -12.98 29.05
CA MET A 880 30.30 -13.95 29.90
C MET A 880 30.19 -15.33 29.20
N ASN A 881 31.13 -15.68 28.32
CA ASN A 881 31.11 -16.94 27.57
C ASN A 881 31.12 -18.18 28.49
N ASP A 882 31.64 -18.03 29.72
CA ASP A 882 31.65 -19.04 30.79
C ASP A 882 30.29 -19.23 31.48
N GLN A 883 29.31 -18.36 31.20
CA GLN A 883 27.96 -18.38 31.78
C GLN A 883 26.87 -18.62 30.74
N TYR A 884 27.02 -18.08 29.52
CA TYR A 884 25.99 -18.15 28.48
C TYR A 884 26.52 -18.64 27.12
N PRO A 885 25.85 -19.59 26.46
CA PRO A 885 26.16 -19.95 25.07
C PRO A 885 25.74 -18.86 24.10
N SER A 886 26.46 -18.71 22.98
CA SER A 886 26.04 -17.82 21.89
C SER A 886 25.03 -18.49 20.96
N LEU A 887 24.30 -17.70 20.15
CA LEU A 887 23.32 -18.23 19.20
C LEU A 887 23.95 -19.24 18.22
N SER A 888 25.13 -18.95 17.68
CA SER A 888 25.83 -19.88 16.78
C SER A 888 26.36 -21.13 17.49
N GLU A 889 26.63 -21.09 18.79
CA GLU A 889 26.94 -22.30 19.57
C GLU A 889 25.70 -23.19 19.74
N MET A 890 24.56 -22.59 20.10
CA MET A 890 23.28 -23.31 20.26
C MET A 890 22.78 -23.86 18.92
N ALA A 891 22.82 -23.08 17.85
CA ALA A 891 22.42 -23.50 16.51
C ALA A 891 23.25 -24.69 15.99
N LYS A 892 24.59 -24.61 16.06
CA LYS A 892 25.48 -25.73 15.69
C LYS A 892 25.23 -26.99 16.54
N THR A 893 24.91 -26.80 17.82
CA THR A 893 24.55 -27.88 18.73
C THR A 893 23.24 -28.56 18.32
N ALA A 894 22.21 -27.76 17.98
CA ALA A 894 20.92 -28.24 17.52
C ALA A 894 20.99 -28.97 16.18
N LEU A 895 21.64 -28.38 15.16
CA LEU A 895 21.82 -28.99 13.84
C LEU A 895 22.47 -30.37 13.93
N ARG A 896 23.55 -30.48 14.72
CA ARG A 896 24.25 -31.75 14.95
C ARG A 896 23.36 -32.78 15.68
N ALA A 897 22.58 -32.35 16.68
CA ALA A 897 21.68 -33.23 17.40
C ALA A 897 20.55 -33.76 16.50
N LEU A 898 19.94 -32.87 15.69
CA LEU A 898 18.82 -33.20 14.82
C LEU A 898 19.24 -34.06 13.61
N GLU A 899 20.38 -33.77 12.96
CA GLU A 899 20.92 -34.64 11.90
C GLU A 899 21.27 -36.03 12.46
N LYS A 900 21.82 -36.11 13.67
CA LYS A 900 22.13 -37.39 14.32
C LYS A 900 20.87 -38.18 14.69
N ALA A 901 19.87 -37.52 15.29
CA ALA A 901 18.60 -38.14 15.64
C ALA A 901 17.83 -38.64 14.42
N THR A 902 17.92 -37.92 13.30
CA THR A 902 17.25 -38.28 12.04
C THR A 902 18.08 -39.19 11.13
N GLU A 903 19.31 -39.57 11.50
CA GLU A 903 20.22 -40.38 10.66
C GLU A 903 19.54 -41.64 10.09
N ASN A 904 18.77 -42.34 10.93
CA ASN A 904 18.06 -43.58 10.60
C ASN A 904 16.53 -43.39 10.40
N SER A 905 16.07 -42.15 10.23
CA SER A 905 14.65 -41.83 10.01
C SER A 905 14.33 -41.65 8.53
N ASP A 906 13.10 -42.00 8.13
CA ASP A 906 12.53 -41.70 6.81
C ASP A 906 12.28 -40.18 6.61
N LYS A 907 12.35 -39.39 7.70
CA LYS A 907 12.18 -37.94 7.73
C LYS A 907 13.38 -37.22 8.34
N GLY A 908 13.63 -36.01 7.86
CA GLY A 908 14.66 -35.12 8.42
C GLY A 908 14.07 -34.30 9.56
N PHE A 909 14.50 -33.05 9.69
CA PHE A 909 14.04 -32.15 10.74
C PHE A 909 13.51 -30.80 10.24
N PHE A 910 12.71 -30.16 11.08
CA PHE A 910 12.38 -28.73 11.03
C PHE A 910 13.04 -28.03 12.22
N LEU A 911 13.79 -26.95 11.97
CA LEU A 911 14.45 -26.18 13.00
C LEU A 911 14.15 -24.69 12.80
N MET A 912 13.59 -24.04 13.82
CA MET A 912 13.48 -22.58 13.90
C MET A 912 14.65 -22.04 14.74
N ILE A 913 15.36 -21.03 14.23
CA ILE A 913 16.45 -20.34 14.93
C ILE A 913 16.16 -18.84 14.92
N GLU A 914 16.28 -18.16 16.05
CA GLU A 914 15.98 -16.73 16.16
C GLU A 914 17.18 -15.90 16.61
N GLY A 915 17.46 -14.82 15.88
CA GLY A 915 18.29 -13.69 16.31
C GLY A 915 17.46 -12.69 17.13
N SER A 916 16.89 -13.15 18.23
CA SER A 916 15.79 -12.48 18.95
C SER A 916 16.14 -11.08 19.47
N ARG A 917 17.36 -10.91 19.97
CA ARG A 917 17.78 -9.66 20.63
C ARG A 917 18.09 -8.49 19.66
N ILE A 918 18.03 -8.70 18.34
CA ILE A 918 18.14 -7.62 17.35
C ILE A 918 16.99 -6.60 17.52
N ASP A 919 15.80 -7.08 17.86
CA ASP A 919 14.61 -6.26 18.12
C ASP A 919 14.74 -5.44 19.41
N HIS A 920 15.11 -6.10 20.51
CA HIS A 920 15.30 -5.45 21.81
C HIS A 920 16.36 -4.34 21.79
N ALA A 921 17.41 -4.49 20.97
CA ALA A 921 18.39 -3.42 20.73
C ALA A 921 17.76 -2.23 19.99
N GLY A 922 16.82 -2.48 19.08
CA GLY A 922 16.04 -1.48 18.35
C GLY A 922 15.06 -0.75 19.25
N HIS A 923 14.30 -1.46 20.08
CA HIS A 923 13.45 -0.85 21.12
C HIS A 923 14.26 0.01 22.10
N GLY A 924 15.45 -0.46 22.49
CA GLY A 924 16.40 0.28 23.32
C GLY A 924 17.04 1.48 22.62
N ASN A 925 16.92 1.60 21.29
CA ASN A 925 17.67 2.54 20.45
C ASN A 925 19.21 2.44 20.65
N ASP A 926 19.74 1.24 20.95
CA ASP A 926 21.17 0.99 21.22
C ASP A 926 21.88 0.45 19.95
N PRO A 927 22.52 1.33 19.14
CA PRO A 927 23.21 0.90 17.94
C PRO A 927 24.45 0.04 18.23
N SER A 928 25.02 0.08 19.44
CA SER A 928 26.18 -0.73 19.81
C SER A 928 25.81 -2.17 20.10
N ALA A 929 24.65 -2.41 20.72
CA ALA A 929 24.05 -3.74 20.79
C ALA A 929 23.64 -4.21 19.39
N GLN A 930 22.88 -3.38 18.64
CA GLN A 930 22.31 -3.71 17.32
C GLN A 930 23.33 -4.35 16.36
N VAL A 931 24.50 -3.72 16.18
CA VAL A 931 25.50 -4.20 15.22
C VAL A 931 26.16 -5.50 15.64
N ARG A 932 26.19 -5.83 16.93
CA ARG A 932 26.80 -7.07 17.45
C ARG A 932 25.84 -8.24 17.41
N GLU A 933 24.55 -8.00 17.65
CA GLU A 933 23.48 -8.98 17.41
C GLU A 933 23.43 -9.41 15.94
N VAL A 934 23.41 -8.43 15.01
CA VAL A 934 23.37 -8.74 13.56
C VAL A 934 24.65 -9.48 13.11
N LEU A 935 25.81 -9.25 13.74
CA LEU A 935 27.03 -10.01 13.45
C LEU A 935 26.99 -11.45 13.97
N GLU A 936 26.44 -11.70 15.16
CA GLU A 936 26.25 -13.07 15.66
C GLU A 936 25.17 -13.82 14.85
N TYR A 937 24.16 -13.10 14.36
CA TYR A 937 23.18 -13.65 13.43
C TYR A 937 23.80 -13.99 12.05
N ASP A 938 24.62 -13.12 11.45
CA ASP A 938 25.36 -13.41 10.20
C ASP A 938 26.31 -14.61 10.37
N LYS A 939 26.99 -14.70 11.51
CA LYS A 939 27.83 -15.85 11.90
C LYS A 939 27.02 -17.13 12.12
N THR A 940 25.80 -17.03 12.62
CA THR A 940 24.87 -18.16 12.75
C THR A 940 24.35 -18.59 11.37
N PHE A 941 24.00 -17.65 10.50
CA PHE A 941 23.57 -17.92 9.13
C PHE A 941 24.67 -18.65 8.34
N GLN A 942 25.92 -18.18 8.42
CA GLN A 942 27.07 -18.89 7.86
C GLN A 942 27.21 -20.32 8.43
N ALA A 943 27.03 -20.50 9.73
CA ALA A 943 27.11 -21.83 10.35
C ALA A 943 26.02 -22.81 9.86
N VAL A 944 24.83 -22.32 9.50
CA VAL A 944 23.78 -23.14 8.90
C VAL A 944 24.12 -23.48 7.45
N LEU A 945 24.69 -22.55 6.68
CA LEU A 945 25.17 -22.81 5.32
C LEU A 945 26.28 -23.88 5.32
N ASP A 946 27.29 -23.73 6.20
CA ASP A 946 28.38 -24.70 6.35
C ASP A 946 27.83 -26.11 6.64
N PHE A 947 26.82 -26.20 7.52
CA PHE A 947 26.13 -27.47 7.82
C PHE A 947 25.36 -28.03 6.61
N LEU A 948 24.68 -27.18 5.83
CA LEU A 948 23.94 -27.61 4.63
C LEU A 948 24.88 -28.13 3.53
N ASP A 949 26.05 -27.51 3.35
CA ASP A 949 27.09 -27.96 2.41
C ASP A 949 27.73 -29.30 2.84
N GLU A 950 27.81 -29.57 4.14
CA GLU A 950 28.33 -30.83 4.69
C GLU A 950 27.29 -31.96 4.81
N SER A 951 25.98 -31.63 4.87
CA SER A 951 24.93 -32.61 5.08
C SER A 951 24.71 -33.52 3.87
N LYS A 952 24.38 -34.78 4.14
CA LYS A 952 23.97 -35.76 3.12
C LYS A 952 22.46 -35.73 2.84
N THR A 953 21.71 -35.06 3.71
CA THR A 953 20.25 -34.93 3.63
C THR A 953 19.95 -33.62 2.89
N GLU A 954 19.11 -33.68 1.85
CA GLU A 954 18.68 -32.50 1.09
C GLU A 954 18.06 -31.46 2.04
N GLY A 955 18.58 -30.23 2.06
CA GLY A 955 18.18 -29.21 3.02
C GLY A 955 18.11 -27.81 2.40
N VAL A 956 17.27 -26.96 3.00
CA VAL A 956 17.16 -25.55 2.62
C VAL A 956 17.17 -24.68 3.87
N LEU A 957 17.83 -23.52 3.73
CA LEU A 957 17.72 -22.40 4.66
C LEU A 957 16.87 -21.31 4.00
N VAL A 958 15.87 -20.84 4.74
CA VAL A 958 15.19 -19.56 4.48
C VAL A 958 15.27 -18.72 5.75
N ALA A 959 15.60 -17.45 5.61
CA ALA A 959 15.61 -16.50 6.71
C ALA A 959 14.85 -15.23 6.34
N THR A 960 14.22 -14.60 7.32
CA THR A 960 13.56 -13.29 7.20
C THR A 960 13.53 -12.62 8.56
N SER A 961 13.11 -11.36 8.59
CA SER A 961 12.57 -10.74 9.79
C SER A 961 11.04 -10.77 9.75
N ASP A 962 10.40 -10.57 10.90
CA ASP A 962 8.98 -10.29 11.12
C ASP A 962 8.64 -8.79 11.01
N HIS A 963 9.53 -7.88 11.42
CA HIS A 963 9.39 -6.42 11.29
C HIS A 963 10.73 -5.67 11.33
N GLU A 964 10.72 -4.36 11.10
CA GLU A 964 11.84 -3.48 11.45
C GLU A 964 11.53 -2.78 12.77
N THR A 965 12.55 -2.52 13.60
CA THR A 965 12.36 -1.89 14.92
C THR A 965 13.22 -0.65 15.14
N GLY A 966 12.62 0.36 15.79
CA GLY A 966 13.21 1.66 16.07
C GLY A 966 13.11 2.69 14.92
N GLY A 967 12.81 2.23 13.70
CA GLY A 967 12.82 3.07 12.50
C GLY A 967 14.20 3.70 12.29
N LEU A 968 15.21 2.83 12.20
CA LEU A 968 16.63 3.13 12.22
C LEU A 968 17.08 3.88 10.96
N ALA A 969 17.73 5.03 11.19
CA ALA A 969 18.39 5.82 10.15
C ALA A 969 19.90 5.86 10.38
N VAL A 970 20.67 5.40 9.38
CA VAL A 970 22.15 5.46 9.38
C VAL A 970 22.67 6.86 9.02
N ALA A 971 22.06 7.88 9.62
CA ALA A 971 22.42 9.29 9.61
C ALA A 971 21.54 10.05 10.62
N ARG A 972 22.06 11.10 11.26
CA ARG A 972 21.28 11.99 12.14
C ARG A 972 21.72 13.44 12.04
N GLN A 973 20.75 14.34 11.88
CA GLN A 973 20.99 15.76 11.99
C GLN A 973 21.00 16.20 13.47
N ILE A 974 22.16 16.62 13.97
CA ILE A 974 22.35 17.03 15.39
C ILE A 974 22.04 18.52 15.62
N ASN A 975 22.11 19.35 14.58
CA ASN A 975 21.90 20.80 14.71
C ASN A 975 21.17 21.39 13.49
N ALA A 976 20.60 22.59 13.65
CA ALA A 976 19.79 23.27 12.63
C ALA A 976 20.59 23.86 11.45
N ALA A 977 21.90 23.63 11.35
CA ALA A 977 22.67 23.99 10.16
C ALA A 977 22.34 23.04 8.99
N TYR A 978 22.96 23.27 7.83
CA TYR A 978 22.78 22.42 6.66
C TYR A 978 23.12 20.94 6.99
N PRO A 979 22.29 19.95 6.58
CA PRO A 979 22.49 18.55 6.92
C PRO A 979 23.89 18.04 6.54
N GLN A 980 24.55 17.37 7.47
CA GLN A 980 25.84 16.73 7.24
C GLN A 980 25.61 15.23 6.99
N TYR A 981 26.25 14.69 5.95
CA TYR A 981 26.11 13.30 5.53
C TYR A 981 27.13 12.42 6.27
N LEU A 982 26.93 12.25 7.57
CA LEU A 982 27.90 11.67 8.49
C LEU A 982 27.23 10.62 9.40
N TRP A 983 27.98 9.58 9.70
CA TRP A 983 27.78 8.66 10.82
C TRP A 983 29.15 8.05 11.18
N TYR A 984 29.34 7.57 12.40
CA TYR A 984 30.66 7.31 12.98
C TYR A 984 30.80 5.91 13.62
N PRO A 985 31.23 4.88 12.86
CA PRO A 985 31.40 3.52 13.38
C PRO A 985 32.37 3.40 14.56
N GLN A 986 33.39 4.27 14.63
CA GLN A 986 34.37 4.26 15.71
C GLN A 986 33.75 4.49 17.10
N VAL A 987 32.61 5.19 17.16
CA VAL A 987 31.89 5.43 18.42
C VAL A 987 31.32 4.12 18.95
N LEU A 988 30.69 3.32 18.07
CA LEU A 988 30.16 2.00 18.43
C LEU A 988 31.27 0.99 18.71
N ALA A 989 32.43 1.15 18.08
CA ALA A 989 33.58 0.28 18.27
C ALA A 989 34.22 0.42 19.66
N ASN A 990 34.19 1.63 20.22
CA ASN A 990 34.70 1.92 21.57
C ASN A 990 33.80 1.38 22.69
N ALA A 991 32.51 1.12 22.42
CA ALA A 991 31.59 0.58 23.41
C ALA A 991 31.96 -0.87 23.80
N THR A 992 31.98 -1.11 25.12
CA THR A 992 32.31 -2.40 25.73
C THR A 992 31.09 -3.09 26.34
N ALA A 993 30.06 -2.33 26.74
CA ALA A 993 28.80 -2.80 27.34
C ALA A 993 27.57 -2.13 26.72
N SER A 994 26.40 -2.79 26.78
CA SER A 994 25.11 -2.25 26.28
C SER A 994 24.47 -1.23 27.22
N SER A 995 23.54 -0.43 26.70
CA SER A 995 22.75 0.51 27.52
C SER A 995 21.92 -0.19 28.60
N GLU A 996 21.45 -1.42 28.34
CA GLU A 996 20.69 -2.25 29.29
C GLU A 996 21.60 -2.71 30.45
N HIS A 997 22.79 -3.22 30.13
CA HIS A 997 23.76 -3.65 31.13
C HIS A 997 24.21 -2.49 32.02
N LEU A 998 24.44 -1.31 31.44
CA LEU A 998 24.83 -0.11 32.18
C LEU A 998 23.70 0.44 33.06
N ALA A 999 22.44 0.39 32.59
CA ALA A 999 21.27 0.73 33.39
C ALA A 999 21.16 -0.19 34.62
N ARG A 1000 21.26 -1.51 34.44
CA ARG A 1000 21.24 -2.48 35.56
C ARG A 1000 22.35 -2.22 36.58
N LEU A 1001 23.58 -1.92 36.14
CA LEU A 1001 24.68 -1.58 37.06
C LEU A 1001 24.40 -0.31 37.87
N LEU A 1002 23.81 0.73 37.25
CA LEU A 1002 23.39 1.94 37.94
C LEU A 1002 22.31 1.66 38.99
N TRP A 1003 21.29 0.87 38.64
CA TRP A 1003 20.23 0.44 39.56
C TRP A 1003 20.76 -0.36 40.73
N GLU A 1004 21.68 -1.31 40.49
CA GLU A 1004 22.34 -2.05 41.55
C GLU A 1004 23.20 -1.18 42.48
N HIS A 1005 23.82 -0.12 41.98
CA HIS A 1005 24.60 0.83 42.80
C HIS A 1005 23.68 1.68 43.68
N ILE A 1006 22.58 2.19 43.12
CA ILE A 1006 21.56 2.96 43.84
C ILE A 1006 20.87 2.11 44.92
N ALA A 1007 20.56 0.85 44.63
CA ALA A 1007 19.98 -0.08 45.61
C ALA A 1007 20.93 -0.39 46.79
N LYS A 1008 22.24 -0.26 46.59
CA LYS A 1008 23.28 -0.52 47.61
C LYS A 1008 23.77 0.74 48.33
N SER A 1009 23.49 1.94 47.82
CA SER A 1009 24.08 3.18 48.34
C SER A 1009 23.17 4.41 48.22
N ASP A 1010 23.04 5.15 49.32
CA ASP A 1010 22.35 6.44 49.39
C ASP A 1010 23.39 7.57 49.26
N GLU A 1011 23.63 8.00 48.02
CA GLU A 1011 24.66 8.99 47.69
C GLU A 1011 24.06 10.31 47.16
N SER A 1012 24.73 11.43 47.50
CA SER A 1012 24.42 12.74 46.91
C SER A 1012 24.62 12.74 45.39
N THR A 1013 23.75 13.43 44.64
CA THR A 1013 23.75 13.50 43.17
C THR A 1013 25.14 13.75 42.55
N GLU A 1014 25.98 14.61 43.12
CA GLU A 1014 27.34 14.87 42.62
C GLU A 1014 28.27 13.64 42.67
N LYS A 1015 28.13 12.79 43.70
CA LYS A 1015 28.87 11.53 43.74
C LYS A 1015 28.34 10.52 42.73
N LEU A 1016 27.01 10.45 42.59
CA LEU A 1016 26.37 9.57 41.64
C LEU A 1016 26.76 9.95 40.20
N LYS A 1017 26.81 11.24 39.84
CA LYS A 1017 27.37 11.72 38.57
C LYS A 1017 28.81 11.28 38.34
N ASN A 1018 29.67 11.38 39.36
CA ASN A 1018 31.07 10.92 39.25
C ASN A 1018 31.15 9.40 39.03
N TYR A 1019 30.38 8.61 39.78
CA TYR A 1019 30.28 7.15 39.58
C TYR A 1019 29.79 6.81 38.16
N ILE A 1020 28.70 7.43 37.71
CA ILE A 1020 28.16 7.26 36.35
C ILE A 1020 29.25 7.56 35.31
N ASN A 1021 30.00 8.65 35.46
CA ASN A 1021 31.02 9.01 34.49
C ASN A 1021 32.23 8.08 34.51
N GLU A 1022 32.82 7.85 35.69
CA GLU A 1022 34.09 7.12 35.87
C GLU A 1022 33.95 5.60 35.71
N GLU A 1023 32.82 5.01 36.13
CA GLU A 1023 32.60 3.56 36.15
C GLU A 1023 31.66 3.05 35.04
N LEU A 1024 30.71 3.87 34.55
CA LEU A 1024 29.72 3.43 33.54
C LEU A 1024 29.97 4.03 32.14
N VAL A 1025 30.01 5.36 32.02
CA VAL A 1025 30.05 6.04 30.71
C VAL A 1025 31.41 5.91 30.03
N ILE A 1026 32.51 6.20 30.76
CA ILE A 1026 33.86 6.10 30.20
C ILE A 1026 34.23 4.63 29.91
N PRO A 1027 34.06 3.66 30.83
CA PRO A 1027 34.47 2.27 30.56
C PRO A 1027 33.48 1.52 29.66
N GLY A 1028 32.18 1.77 29.83
CA GLY A 1028 31.10 1.06 29.15
C GLY A 1028 30.80 1.57 27.75
N LEU A 1029 30.51 2.87 27.60
CA LEU A 1029 30.20 3.46 26.29
C LEU A 1029 31.45 3.94 25.52
N GLY A 1030 32.60 4.06 26.20
CA GLY A 1030 33.81 4.63 25.59
C GLY A 1030 33.72 6.14 25.35
N ILE A 1031 32.83 6.83 26.06
CA ILE A 1031 32.56 8.26 25.93
C ILE A 1031 33.36 9.03 26.98
N SER A 1032 34.33 9.84 26.56
CA SER A 1032 35.17 10.66 27.46
C SER A 1032 34.71 12.11 27.59
N ASP A 1033 33.68 12.52 26.84
CA ASP A 1033 33.17 13.88 26.73
C ASP A 1033 31.69 13.99 27.11
N ALA A 1034 31.27 13.21 28.11
CA ALA A 1034 29.96 13.32 28.71
C ALA A 1034 29.74 14.73 29.31
N THR A 1035 28.59 15.33 28.99
CA THR A 1035 28.21 16.65 29.51
C THR A 1035 27.61 16.53 30.92
N ASP A 1036 27.68 17.59 31.72
CA ASP A 1036 27.05 17.59 33.05
C ASP A 1036 25.53 17.41 32.97
N ASP A 1037 24.90 17.88 31.89
CA ASP A 1037 23.46 17.67 31.62
C ASP A 1037 23.13 16.18 31.35
N GLU A 1038 23.94 15.46 30.56
CA GLU A 1038 23.77 14.01 30.34
C GLU A 1038 23.96 13.22 31.65
N LEU A 1039 24.99 13.54 32.42
CA LEU A 1039 25.27 12.89 33.71
C LEU A 1039 24.18 13.22 34.75
N ALA A 1040 23.67 14.45 34.77
CA ALA A 1040 22.57 14.86 35.63
C ALA A 1040 21.25 14.17 35.24
N ALA A 1041 20.97 14.00 33.93
CA ALA A 1041 19.78 13.28 33.48
C ALA A 1041 19.75 11.84 34.02
N LEU A 1042 20.87 11.12 33.91
CA LEU A 1042 21.07 9.77 34.46
C LEU A 1042 20.96 9.72 36.00
N ALA A 1043 21.55 10.70 36.69
CA ALA A 1043 21.55 10.75 38.16
C ALA A 1043 20.21 11.19 38.77
N LEU A 1044 19.36 11.89 38.01
CA LEU A 1044 18.05 12.39 38.45
C LEU A 1044 16.89 11.47 38.06
N ASN A 1045 17.01 10.73 36.95
CA ASN A 1045 15.95 9.87 36.38
C ASN A 1045 16.53 8.49 36.02
N PRO A 1046 16.98 7.68 37.00
CA PRO A 1046 17.60 6.37 36.74
C PRO A 1046 16.66 5.39 36.02
N GLU A 1047 15.34 5.59 36.09
CA GLU A 1047 14.34 4.85 35.31
C GLU A 1047 14.38 5.10 33.80
N LEU A 1048 15.02 6.19 33.37
CA LEU A 1048 15.30 6.49 31.97
C LEU A 1048 16.78 6.23 31.61
N ALA A 1049 17.53 5.50 32.44
CA ALA A 1049 18.97 5.29 32.23
C ALA A 1049 19.29 4.59 30.90
N GLN A 1050 18.58 3.50 30.56
CA GLN A 1050 18.79 2.76 29.31
C GLN A 1050 18.63 3.65 28.06
N PRO A 1051 17.47 4.30 27.81
CA PRO A 1051 17.32 5.17 26.63
C PRO A 1051 18.26 6.38 26.68
N THR A 1052 18.66 6.86 27.87
CA THR A 1052 19.64 7.95 28.00
C THR A 1052 21.05 7.51 27.58
N PHE A 1053 21.53 6.36 28.03
CA PHE A 1053 22.81 5.79 27.57
C PHE A 1053 22.81 5.52 26.06
N ALA A 1054 21.70 4.99 25.54
CA ALA A 1054 21.49 4.74 24.11
C ALA A 1054 21.47 6.03 23.26
N GLU A 1055 20.89 7.11 23.79
CA GLU A 1055 20.90 8.44 23.17
C GLU A 1055 22.30 9.07 23.17
N MET A 1056 23.03 8.99 24.30
CA MET A 1056 24.41 9.51 24.41
C MET A 1056 25.34 8.93 23.33
N ILE A 1057 25.20 7.63 23.03
CA ILE A 1057 25.98 6.97 22.00
C ILE A 1057 25.42 7.21 20.58
N SER A 1058 24.09 7.23 20.40
CA SER A 1058 23.45 7.51 19.11
C SER A 1058 23.73 8.93 18.59
N VAL A 1059 23.72 9.94 19.48
CA VAL A 1059 24.10 11.33 19.15
C VAL A 1059 25.54 11.42 18.67
N ARG A 1060 26.48 10.77 19.38
CA ARG A 1060 27.91 10.78 19.02
C ARG A 1060 28.21 9.96 17.76
N ALA A 1061 27.50 8.85 17.56
CA ALA A 1061 27.57 8.04 16.34
C ALA A 1061 26.87 8.70 15.13
N GLN A 1062 26.06 9.73 15.36
CA GLN A 1062 25.12 10.34 14.40
C GLN A 1062 24.18 9.31 13.74
N ILE A 1063 23.59 8.46 14.57
CA ILE A 1063 22.56 7.48 14.20
C ILE A 1063 21.21 7.99 14.68
N GLY A 1064 20.21 7.92 13.81
CA GLY A 1064 18.85 8.37 14.06
C GLY A 1064 17.91 7.22 14.33
N TRP A 1065 16.94 7.47 15.20
CA TRP A 1065 15.82 6.58 15.49
C TRP A 1065 14.54 7.42 15.41
N SER A 1066 13.43 6.83 14.97
CA SER A 1066 12.17 7.56 14.78
C SER A 1066 11.05 7.11 15.73
N THR A 1067 11.24 5.98 16.40
CA THR A 1067 10.30 5.42 17.37
C THR A 1067 11.07 4.56 18.38
N HIS A 1068 10.39 4.14 19.46
CA HIS A 1068 10.83 3.06 20.35
C HIS A 1068 10.04 1.76 20.10
N GLY A 1069 9.27 1.67 19.02
CA GLY A 1069 8.51 0.49 18.61
C GLY A 1069 8.87 0.04 17.19
N HIS A 1070 8.04 -0.83 16.60
CA HIS A 1070 8.28 -1.33 15.25
C HIS A 1070 7.90 -0.32 14.16
N SER A 1071 8.33 -0.58 12.93
CA SER A 1071 7.93 0.17 11.73
C SER A 1071 7.44 -0.75 10.60
N ALA A 1072 6.68 -0.17 9.67
CA ALA A 1072 6.11 -0.89 8.52
C ALA A 1072 7.08 -0.95 7.32
N VAL A 1073 8.39 -1.03 7.57
CA VAL A 1073 9.40 -1.20 6.51
C VAL A 1073 9.40 -2.65 6.04
N ASP A 1074 9.37 -2.86 4.72
CA ASP A 1074 9.55 -4.18 4.12
C ASP A 1074 10.94 -4.75 4.47
N VAL A 1075 10.97 -5.95 5.03
CA VAL A 1075 12.17 -6.62 5.54
C VAL A 1075 12.77 -7.57 4.52
N ASN A 1076 14.04 -7.93 4.68
CA ASN A 1076 14.75 -8.76 3.71
C ASN A 1076 14.49 -10.27 3.94
N ILE A 1077 14.39 -11.02 2.83
CA ILE A 1077 14.40 -12.48 2.80
C ILE A 1077 15.74 -12.97 2.27
N TYR A 1078 16.32 -13.97 2.94
CA TYR A 1078 17.55 -14.65 2.56
C TYR A 1078 17.32 -16.14 2.35
N SER A 1079 18.13 -16.77 1.51
CA SER A 1079 18.08 -18.22 1.35
C SER A 1079 19.41 -18.81 0.91
N SER A 1080 19.67 -20.08 1.28
CA SER A 1080 20.69 -20.92 0.63
C SER A 1080 20.43 -21.14 -0.87
N GLY A 1081 19.20 -20.87 -1.33
CA GLY A 1081 18.68 -21.39 -2.58
C GLY A 1081 18.32 -22.87 -2.45
N GLY A 1082 17.56 -23.38 -3.43
CA GLY A 1082 17.10 -24.76 -3.46
C GLY A 1082 15.74 -24.92 -4.18
N PRO A 1083 15.19 -26.13 -4.25
CA PRO A 1083 13.88 -26.38 -4.83
C PRO A 1083 12.79 -25.54 -4.16
N GLY A 1084 11.89 -24.96 -4.95
CA GLY A 1084 10.76 -24.14 -4.46
C GLY A 1084 11.10 -22.72 -4.01
N THR A 1085 12.36 -22.43 -3.64
CA THR A 1085 12.76 -21.09 -3.13
C THR A 1085 12.48 -19.95 -4.10
N ASP A 1086 12.42 -20.21 -5.42
CA ASP A 1086 12.00 -19.24 -6.44
C ASP A 1086 10.64 -18.58 -6.15
N ALA A 1087 9.74 -19.23 -5.38
CA ALA A 1087 8.46 -18.66 -4.94
C ALA A 1087 8.63 -17.43 -4.03
N LEU A 1088 9.75 -17.32 -3.30
CA LEU A 1088 10.06 -16.23 -2.39
C LEU A 1088 10.87 -15.09 -3.03
N ARG A 1089 11.05 -15.10 -4.36
CA ARG A 1089 11.79 -14.03 -5.07
C ARG A 1089 10.94 -12.79 -5.29
N GLY A 1090 11.55 -11.63 -5.08
CA GLY A 1090 10.89 -10.33 -5.25
C GLY A 1090 10.25 -9.85 -3.95
N ASN A 1091 9.12 -9.15 -4.03
CA ASN A 1091 8.39 -8.66 -2.88
C ASN A 1091 7.15 -9.55 -2.64
N VAL A 1092 7.15 -10.26 -1.51
CA VAL A 1092 6.11 -11.23 -1.13
C VAL A 1092 5.43 -10.81 0.18
N GLU A 1093 4.37 -11.50 0.57
CA GLU A 1093 3.73 -11.35 1.89
C GLU A 1093 4.37 -12.30 2.91
N ASN A 1094 4.37 -11.98 4.20
CA ASN A 1094 4.90 -12.90 5.22
C ASN A 1094 4.15 -14.24 5.29
N THR A 1095 2.88 -14.29 4.85
CA THR A 1095 2.14 -15.55 4.68
C THR A 1095 2.68 -16.44 3.56
N ASP A 1096 3.29 -15.86 2.54
CA ASP A 1096 3.88 -16.61 1.41
C ASP A 1096 5.15 -17.35 1.86
N VAL A 1097 5.85 -16.82 2.87
CA VAL A 1097 6.94 -17.52 3.57
C VAL A 1097 6.39 -18.76 4.27
N GLY A 1098 5.30 -18.63 5.05
CA GLY A 1098 4.66 -19.78 5.71
C GLY A 1098 4.11 -20.82 4.72
N GLU A 1099 3.56 -20.38 3.58
CA GLU A 1099 3.17 -21.25 2.47
C GLU A 1099 4.38 -22.07 1.95
N PHE A 1100 5.52 -21.41 1.68
CA PHE A 1100 6.74 -22.08 1.28
C PHE A 1100 7.21 -23.12 2.33
N LEU A 1101 7.20 -22.79 3.63
CA LEU A 1101 7.65 -23.72 4.67
C LEU A 1101 6.82 -25.02 4.68
N ARG A 1102 5.48 -24.90 4.54
CA ARG A 1102 4.59 -26.08 4.52
C ARG A 1102 4.64 -26.86 3.19
N GLU A 1103 4.76 -26.18 2.06
CA GLU A 1103 4.93 -26.82 0.75
C GLU A 1103 6.26 -27.58 0.66
N TYR A 1104 7.35 -26.97 1.12
CA TYR A 1104 8.69 -27.58 1.07
C TYR A 1104 8.75 -28.87 1.89
N LEU A 1105 8.17 -28.90 3.09
CA LEU A 1105 8.09 -30.13 3.91
C LEU A 1105 7.01 -31.12 3.42
N ASN A 1106 6.08 -30.66 2.57
CA ASN A 1106 4.88 -31.38 2.14
C ASN A 1106 4.04 -31.85 3.35
N VAL A 1107 3.57 -30.88 4.15
CA VAL A 1107 2.83 -31.10 5.41
C VAL A 1107 1.47 -30.41 5.41
N ASP A 1108 0.48 -31.02 6.07
CA ASP A 1108 -0.92 -30.56 6.06
C ASP A 1108 -1.25 -29.75 7.33
N VAL A 1109 -1.00 -28.45 7.26
CA VAL A 1109 -1.28 -27.46 8.33
C VAL A 1109 -2.79 -27.29 8.55
N ASP A 1110 -3.61 -27.45 7.51
CA ASP A 1110 -5.06 -27.31 7.61
C ASP A 1110 -5.71 -28.50 8.35
N ALA A 1111 -5.14 -29.70 8.23
CA ALA A 1111 -5.53 -30.87 9.04
C ALA A 1111 -5.17 -30.73 10.52
N VAL A 1112 -4.04 -30.09 10.87
CA VAL A 1112 -3.70 -29.76 12.26
C VAL A 1112 -4.65 -28.68 12.79
N THR A 1113 -4.86 -27.60 12.03
CA THR A 1113 -5.84 -26.55 12.34
C THR A 1113 -7.21 -27.13 12.66
N LYS A 1114 -7.68 -28.10 11.88
CA LYS A 1114 -8.97 -28.75 12.12
C LYS A 1114 -8.99 -29.53 13.44
N GLU A 1115 -7.96 -30.32 13.75
CA GLU A 1115 -7.87 -31.08 15.00
C GLU A 1115 -7.84 -30.16 16.23
N LEU A 1116 -7.06 -29.08 16.17
CA LEU A 1116 -7.00 -28.05 17.21
C LEU A 1116 -8.38 -27.44 17.47
N ASN A 1117 -9.11 -27.06 16.42
CA ASN A 1117 -10.44 -26.49 16.57
C ASN A 1117 -11.47 -27.50 17.10
N GLU A 1118 -11.34 -28.80 16.80
CA GLU A 1118 -12.19 -29.86 17.39
C GLU A 1118 -11.89 -30.04 18.90
N LYS A 1119 -10.62 -30.05 19.30
CA LYS A 1119 -10.19 -30.20 20.71
C LYS A 1119 -10.48 -28.94 21.55
N MET A 1120 -9.98 -27.78 21.12
CA MET A 1120 -10.16 -26.51 21.84
C MET A 1120 -11.61 -25.98 21.77
N GLY A 1121 -12.33 -26.26 20.67
CA GLY A 1121 -13.75 -25.93 20.56
C GLY A 1121 -14.61 -26.70 21.56
N SER A 1122 -14.24 -27.94 21.87
CA SER A 1122 -14.89 -28.74 22.93
C SER A 1122 -14.62 -28.15 24.31
N ALA A 1123 -13.38 -27.78 24.62
CA ALA A 1123 -13.01 -27.12 25.88
C ALA A 1123 -13.72 -25.75 26.07
N ARG A 1124 -13.84 -24.95 25.00
CA ARG A 1124 -14.63 -23.70 25.04
C ARG A 1124 -16.12 -23.93 25.28
N ALA A 1125 -16.70 -25.02 24.78
CA ALA A 1125 -18.10 -25.34 25.06
C ALA A 1125 -18.35 -25.70 26.53
N GLU A 1126 -17.37 -26.29 27.22
CA GLU A 1126 -17.42 -26.54 28.66
C GLU A 1126 -17.13 -25.27 29.49
N SER A 1127 -16.19 -24.43 29.06
CA SER A 1127 -15.86 -23.14 29.72
C SER A 1127 -16.97 -22.09 29.58
N ALA A 1128 -17.59 -21.95 28.41
CA ALA A 1128 -18.67 -20.98 28.17
C ALA A 1128 -19.98 -21.28 28.93
N LEU A 1129 -20.09 -22.44 29.58
CA LEU A 1129 -21.16 -22.75 30.53
C LEU A 1129 -20.91 -22.16 31.94
N ASN A 1130 -19.68 -21.72 32.23
CA ASN A 1130 -19.28 -21.20 33.55
C ASN A 1130 -19.08 -19.68 33.59
N GLU A 1131 -18.63 -19.04 32.50
CA GLU A 1131 -18.30 -17.61 32.50
C GLU A 1131 -19.06 -16.82 31.43
N ALA A 1132 -20.10 -16.12 31.88
CA ALA A 1132 -20.89 -15.20 31.08
C ALA A 1132 -20.73 -13.76 31.59
N GLY A 1133 -19.77 -13.03 31.02
CA GLY A 1133 -19.74 -11.57 31.05
C GLY A 1133 -18.41 -10.95 31.47
N ILE A 1134 -17.69 -10.39 30.49
CA ILE A 1134 -16.89 -9.17 30.53
C ILE A 1134 -16.90 -8.61 29.10
N ASP A 1135 -17.18 -7.32 28.92
CA ASP A 1135 -17.00 -6.59 27.65
C ASP A 1135 -15.58 -6.01 27.62
N GLU A 1136 -14.82 -6.25 26.55
CA GLU A 1136 -13.49 -5.65 26.33
C GLU A 1136 -13.47 -4.80 25.05
N LEU A 1137 -13.39 -3.48 25.22
CA LEU A 1137 -13.18 -2.51 24.13
C LEU A 1137 -12.13 -1.43 24.47
N ASP A 1138 -11.46 -1.56 25.62
CA ASP A 1138 -10.61 -0.50 26.20
C ASP A 1138 -9.12 -0.89 26.33
N HIS A 1139 -8.74 -2.10 25.89
CA HIS A 1139 -7.39 -2.63 26.11
C HIS A 1139 -6.31 -2.08 25.15
N TRP A 1140 -6.66 -1.64 23.93
CA TRP A 1140 -5.69 -1.25 22.90
C TRP A 1140 -4.67 -0.19 23.38
N ALA A 1141 -5.12 0.84 24.11
CA ALA A 1141 -4.26 1.90 24.63
C ALA A 1141 -3.38 1.48 25.82
N SER A 1142 -3.63 0.30 26.41
CA SER A 1142 -2.85 -0.23 27.54
C SER A 1142 -1.63 -1.06 27.13
N HIS A 1143 -1.55 -1.49 25.86
CA HIS A 1143 -0.53 -2.45 25.40
C HIS A 1143 0.85 -1.81 25.13
N GLU A 1144 0.94 -0.71 24.37
CA GLU A 1144 2.21 0.03 24.20
C GLU A 1144 2.79 0.48 25.56
N ALA A 1145 1.91 0.87 26.49
CA ALA A 1145 2.29 1.23 27.85
C ALA A 1145 2.72 0.03 28.72
N MET A 1146 2.41 -1.21 28.33
CA MET A 1146 2.86 -2.42 29.03
C MET A 1146 4.15 -2.99 28.47
N GLU A 1147 4.39 -2.88 27.16
CA GLU A 1147 5.67 -3.29 26.54
C GLU A 1147 6.80 -2.37 27.02
N TYR A 1148 6.55 -1.05 27.07
CA TYR A 1148 7.43 -0.08 27.73
C TYR A 1148 7.64 -0.38 29.23
N ARG A 1149 6.63 -0.90 29.92
CA ARG A 1149 6.76 -1.40 31.32
C ARG A 1149 7.39 -2.79 31.43
N ARG A 1150 7.56 -3.56 30.35
CA ARG A 1150 8.31 -4.82 30.39
C ARG A 1150 9.80 -4.50 30.37
N ILE A 1151 10.22 -3.60 29.46
CA ILE A 1151 11.58 -3.05 29.43
C ILE A 1151 11.90 -2.27 30.72
N ALA A 1152 10.96 -1.47 31.23
CA ALA A 1152 11.08 -0.79 32.53
C ALA A 1152 10.64 -1.65 33.74
N GLY A 1153 10.43 -2.96 33.55
CA GLY A 1153 9.93 -3.90 34.57
C GLY A 1153 10.76 -5.17 34.73
N SER A 1154 11.75 -5.36 33.86
CA SER A 1154 12.97 -6.14 34.12
C SER A 1154 14.05 -5.30 34.84
N LEU A 1155 13.64 -4.25 35.58
CA LEU A 1155 14.46 -3.41 36.45
C LEU A 1155 14.56 -3.98 37.86
#